data_AF-A0A816FNC2-F1
#
_entry.id   AF-A0A816FNC2-F1
#
_cell.length_a   1.000
_cell.length_b   1.000
_cell.length_c   1.000
_cell.angle_alpha   90.00
_cell.angle_beta   90.00
_cell.angle_gamma   90.00
#
_symmetry.space_group_name_H-M   'P 1'
#
loop_
_entity.id
_entity.type
_entity.pdbx_description
1 polymer ?
#
loop_
_entity_poly.entity_id
_entity_poly.type
_entity_poly.pdbx_seq_one_letter_code
_entity_poly.pdbx_strand_id
1 'polypeptide(L)'
;LYIKRARNLHDLMLEYSSCVDTIKSRIKQIEANQYGKLDFDKRCSKWTEYIQAIEKKFIVIQENLPTNYHGLIEIDKNLTNITTDFNQRQKELIELINQGKELVENPINFIKLEQRWQNIMKKVLKQHEEVKELIKLWLAYQNYLENYHRLLKSKCEIQEQELRTANINKINQIKQGSYIISIDNNELKKLLEQIYEANRRLIKHSDVKTQIILEKEWNDLKKTIQDLEINIKQKSDILVKSLVRYNELDRTLDELNTLVKSVRSLQQQPTEDLNQFLQHCHNKNRELTHRRTELQNVRQAISEISPELHSDDTRQLIQKLNLLEIQWNDAERTLTTLIDSLTKRRSEYEDFEHKFIRSIQWFEHFRSNEINDRLNGLTLQVSLEVLKNDIRNILADKRRNGNDLLVQARLLQSQSTDQLFKHKIDQLEQIMNTTDQYINKRIKKTEAIVKMLNDFEQGSENIRLWMNTVEEDLQKQHGTNDAHATHQSFIAIEVDVDNHSPIINNLLTLGHSLLKENDLYQQNRDTISRTVQNLEQRWNALKQLLTKRKLELDIVQDPWRSIDEAIKRAGNMITDHEHFLTEIKRTSGDGLQGVRDEYKNLENLKKKLDNDEKEIQQITKDYSDILHAHPKADKNGEKLLRIKELNRRWEGLNETVHESM
;
A
#
# COMPACT_ATOMS: atom_id res chain seq x y z
N LEU A 1 -3.64 191.38 38.53
CA LEU A 1 -3.60 190.67 37.22
C LEU A 1 -2.65 189.46 37.20
N TYR A 2 -1.52 189.45 37.90
CA TYR A 2 -0.57 188.32 37.91
C TYR A 2 -1.09 187.01 38.55
N ILE A 3 -1.88 187.07 39.63
CA ILE A 3 -2.35 185.87 40.37
C ILE A 3 -3.38 185.03 39.57
N LYS A 4 -4.16 185.65 38.67
CA LYS A 4 -5.21 184.95 37.90
C LYS A 4 -4.65 184.09 36.76
N ARG A 5 -3.48 184.45 36.21
CA ARG A 5 -2.80 183.65 35.17
C ARG A 5 -2.09 182.42 35.75
N ALA A 6 -1.58 182.50 36.99
CA ALA A 6 -0.91 181.37 37.63
C ALA A 6 -1.85 180.20 37.96
N ARG A 7 -3.09 180.48 38.41
CA ARG A 7 -4.10 179.41 38.64
C ARG A 7 -4.53 178.71 37.36
N ASN A 8 -4.80 179.46 36.30
CA ASN A 8 -5.20 178.88 35.01
C ASN A 8 -4.11 177.95 34.44
N LEU A 9 -2.83 178.26 34.67
CA LEU A 9 -1.73 177.40 34.25
C LEU A 9 -1.67 176.09 35.06
N HIS A 10 -1.99 176.14 36.35
CA HIS A 10 -1.98 174.97 37.23
C HIS A 10 -3.12 173.98 36.91
N ASP A 11 -4.32 174.48 36.65
CA ASP A 11 -5.48 173.63 36.30
C ASP A 11 -5.26 172.94 34.94
N LEU A 12 -4.69 173.65 33.96
CA LEU A 12 -4.26 173.08 32.68
C LEU A 12 -3.18 172.00 32.84
N MET A 13 -2.26 172.14 33.80
CA MET A 13 -1.25 171.11 34.08
C MET A 13 -1.85 169.84 34.70
N LEU A 14 -2.90 169.95 35.53
CA LEU A 14 -3.59 168.80 36.11
C LEU A 14 -4.43 168.02 35.08
N GLU A 15 -5.17 168.71 34.21
CA GLU A 15 -5.86 168.07 33.08
C GLU A 15 -4.88 167.40 32.12
N TYR A 16 -3.75 168.06 31.84
CA TYR A 16 -2.70 167.48 31.00
C TYR A 16 -2.11 166.22 31.63
N SER A 17 -1.87 166.20 32.96
CA SER A 17 -1.39 165.00 33.66
C SER A 17 -2.39 163.85 33.62
N SER A 18 -3.68 164.10 33.87
CA SER A 18 -4.73 163.08 33.80
C SER A 18 -4.90 162.50 32.39
N CYS A 19 -4.83 163.36 31.37
CA CYS A 19 -4.89 162.93 29.98
C CYS A 19 -3.65 162.10 29.59
N VAL A 20 -2.45 162.49 30.05
CA VAL A 20 -1.21 161.72 29.88
C VAL A 20 -1.28 160.37 30.57
N ASP A 21 -1.84 160.26 31.78
CA ASP A 21 -1.97 158.99 32.49
C ASP A 21 -3.02 158.07 31.83
N THR A 22 -4.12 158.64 31.33
CA THR A 22 -5.12 157.90 30.56
C THR A 22 -4.52 157.39 29.24
N ILE A 23 -3.74 158.22 28.54
CA ILE A 23 -3.02 157.85 27.32
C ILE A 23 -1.97 156.78 27.62
N LYS A 24 -1.19 156.91 28.71
CA LYS A 24 -0.22 155.88 29.13
C LYS A 24 -0.87 154.55 29.47
N SER A 25 -2.02 154.56 30.16
CA SER A 25 -2.78 153.35 30.46
C SER A 25 -3.29 152.69 29.18
N ARG A 26 -3.80 153.50 28.24
CA ARG A 26 -4.33 153.03 26.95
C ARG A 26 -3.21 152.53 26.02
N ILE A 27 -2.04 153.17 26.03
CA ILE A 27 -0.84 152.70 25.34
C ILE A 27 -0.34 151.39 25.94
N LYS A 28 -0.23 151.25 27.28
CA LYS A 28 0.10 149.97 27.92
C LYS A 28 -0.88 148.86 27.57
N GLN A 29 -2.17 149.18 27.47
CA GLN A 29 -3.20 148.22 27.09
C GLN A 29 -3.11 147.85 25.60
N ILE A 30 -2.80 148.80 24.72
CA ILE A 30 -2.54 148.55 23.30
C ILE A 30 -1.25 147.74 23.10
N GLU A 31 -0.18 148.04 23.83
CA GLU A 31 1.10 147.31 23.82
C GLU A 31 0.91 145.89 24.35
N ALA A 32 0.15 145.69 25.44
CA ALA A 32 -0.18 144.37 25.96
C ALA A 32 -1.05 143.56 24.98
N ASN A 33 -2.03 144.19 24.31
CA ASN A 33 -2.86 143.55 23.30
C ASN A 33 -2.07 143.23 22.01
N GLN A 34 -1.14 144.11 21.59
CA GLN A 34 -0.26 143.86 20.46
C GLN A 34 0.75 142.76 20.75
N TYR A 35 1.34 142.73 21.96
CA TYR A 35 2.25 141.67 22.38
C TYR A 35 1.51 140.33 22.53
N GLY A 36 0.32 140.34 23.13
CA GLY A 36 -0.56 139.17 23.20
C GLY A 36 -0.95 138.64 21.82
N LYS A 37 -1.24 139.52 20.86
CA LYS A 37 -1.51 139.16 19.46
C LYS A 37 -0.27 138.59 18.77
N LEU A 38 0.92 139.18 18.98
CA LEU A 38 2.18 138.72 18.37
C LEU A 38 2.64 137.35 18.91
N ASP A 39 2.55 137.13 20.23
CA ASP A 39 2.86 135.83 20.85
C ASP A 39 1.86 134.75 20.40
N PHE A 40 0.59 135.12 20.31
CA PHE A 40 -0.47 134.25 19.82
C PHE A 40 -0.29 133.86 18.34
N ASP A 41 0.04 134.80 17.46
CA ASP A 41 0.35 134.53 16.04
C ASP A 41 1.59 133.63 15.90
N LYS A 42 2.61 133.83 16.75
CA LYS A 42 3.81 132.96 16.80
C LYS A 42 3.46 131.53 17.22
N ARG A 43 2.54 131.36 18.19
CA ARG A 43 2.02 130.04 18.59
C ARG A 43 1.20 129.39 17.47
N CYS A 44 0.39 130.16 16.73
CA CYS A 44 -0.35 129.66 15.56
C CYS A 44 0.58 129.23 14.41
N SER A 45 1.68 129.96 14.17
CA SER A 45 2.71 129.59 13.18
C SER A 45 3.37 128.25 13.54
N LYS A 46 3.76 128.07 14.82
CA LYS A 46 4.31 126.80 15.31
C LYS A 46 3.35 125.62 15.13
N TRP A 47 2.05 125.85 15.37
CA TRP A 47 1.01 124.85 15.13
C TRP A 47 0.84 124.51 13.65
N THR A 48 0.96 125.51 12.78
CA THR A 48 0.90 125.31 11.32
C THR A 48 2.09 124.48 10.83
N GLU A 49 3.30 124.78 11.30
CA GLU A 49 4.52 124.00 11.01
C GLU A 49 4.42 122.56 11.51
N TYR A 50 3.87 122.37 12.72
CA TYR A 50 3.66 121.05 13.30
C TYR A 50 2.65 120.21 12.51
N ILE A 51 1.49 120.78 12.15
CA ILE A 51 0.50 120.10 11.28
C ILE A 51 1.13 119.74 9.94
N GLN A 52 1.92 120.63 9.34
CA GLN A 52 2.61 120.38 8.09
C GLN A 52 3.68 119.27 8.21
N ALA A 53 4.36 119.17 9.35
CA ALA A 53 5.31 118.08 9.61
C ALA A 53 4.59 116.72 9.74
N ILE A 54 3.41 116.69 10.37
CA ILE A 54 2.58 115.47 10.46
C ILE A 54 2.02 115.09 9.09
N GLU A 55 1.53 116.05 8.31
CA GLU A 55 1.05 115.82 6.94
C GLU A 55 2.16 115.22 6.06
N LYS A 56 3.41 115.74 6.14
CA LYS A 56 4.55 115.16 5.43
C LYS A 56 4.84 113.72 5.87
N LYS A 57 4.84 113.44 7.17
CA LYS A 57 5.03 112.07 7.69
C LYS A 57 3.90 111.15 7.23
N PHE A 58 2.67 111.63 7.22
CA PHE A 58 1.49 110.87 6.80
C PHE A 58 1.51 110.59 5.29
N ILE A 59 1.93 111.54 4.45
CA ILE A 59 2.10 111.33 3.00
C ILE A 59 3.11 110.19 2.74
N VAL A 60 4.26 110.18 3.43
CA VAL A 60 5.25 109.11 3.30
C VAL A 60 4.67 107.74 3.68
N ILE A 61 3.84 107.68 4.71
CA ILE A 61 3.12 106.47 5.14
C ILE A 61 2.07 106.03 4.10
N GLN A 62 1.39 106.98 3.44
CA GLN A 62 0.40 106.67 2.40
C GLN A 62 1.04 106.23 1.07
N GLU A 63 2.14 106.86 0.67
CA GLU A 63 2.87 106.52 -0.57
C GLU A 63 3.64 105.21 -0.44
N ASN A 64 4.09 104.86 0.77
CA ASN A 64 4.80 103.62 1.06
C ASN A 64 4.02 102.80 2.09
N LEU A 65 2.78 102.43 1.78
CA LEU A 65 2.07 101.43 2.58
C LEU A 65 2.64 100.05 2.21
N PRO A 66 3.55 99.43 2.99
CA PRO A 66 3.96 98.07 2.78
C PRO A 66 2.75 97.19 3.02
N THR A 67 2.71 96.12 2.25
CA THR A 67 1.56 95.23 2.22
C THR A 67 1.85 93.86 2.80
N ASN A 68 3.11 93.64 3.20
CA ASN A 68 3.52 92.49 3.98
C ASN A 68 3.28 92.74 5.48
N TYR A 69 3.15 91.65 6.24
CA TYR A 69 2.82 91.72 7.67
C TYR A 69 3.79 92.59 8.48
N HIS A 70 5.10 92.42 8.29
CA HIS A 70 6.11 93.15 9.05
C HIS A 70 6.07 94.66 8.82
N GLY A 71 5.89 95.09 7.56
CA GLY A 71 5.75 96.49 7.24
C GLY A 71 4.44 97.10 7.77
N LEU A 72 3.34 96.34 7.76
CA LEU A 72 2.07 96.81 8.33
C LEU A 72 2.18 97.03 9.84
N ILE A 73 2.88 96.16 10.57
CA ILE A 73 3.15 96.32 12.01
C ILE A 73 4.00 97.58 12.29
N GLU A 74 4.99 97.85 11.44
CA GLU A 74 5.82 99.06 11.56
C GLU A 74 5.00 100.34 11.32
N ILE A 75 4.08 100.32 10.35
CA ILE A 75 3.14 101.43 10.13
C ILE A 75 2.13 101.58 11.26
N ASP A 76 1.55 100.50 11.79
CA ASP A 76 0.63 100.55 12.93
C ASP A 76 1.30 101.21 14.15
N LYS A 77 2.58 100.88 14.40
CA LYS A 77 3.39 101.53 15.44
C LYS A 77 3.57 103.03 15.18
N ASN A 78 3.87 103.41 13.94
CA ASN A 78 4.04 104.82 13.55
C ASN A 78 2.72 105.61 13.64
N LEU A 79 1.61 105.04 13.19
CA LEU A 79 0.27 105.64 13.29
C LEU A 79 -0.23 105.71 14.73
N THR A 80 0.11 104.74 15.58
CA THR A 80 -0.14 104.78 17.02
C THR A 80 0.62 105.92 17.69
N ASN A 81 1.89 106.13 17.33
CA ASN A 81 2.69 107.27 17.83
C ASN A 81 2.08 108.61 17.38
N ILE A 82 1.63 108.73 16.13
CA ILE A 82 0.96 109.95 15.64
C ILE A 82 -0.39 110.17 16.34
N THR A 83 -1.17 109.11 16.56
CA THR A 83 -2.48 109.18 17.22
C THR A 83 -2.36 109.55 18.70
N THR A 84 -1.35 109.04 19.39
CA THR A 84 -1.06 109.39 20.79
C THR A 84 -0.61 110.84 20.92
N ASP A 85 0.26 111.31 20.01
CA ASP A 85 0.68 112.73 19.94
C ASP A 85 -0.51 113.66 19.64
N PHE A 86 -1.43 113.26 18.74
CA PHE A 86 -2.69 113.97 18.50
C PHE A 86 -3.53 114.12 19.77
N ASN A 87 -3.76 113.03 20.50
CA ASN A 87 -4.57 113.04 21.71
C ASN A 87 -3.95 113.89 22.82
N GLN A 88 -2.61 113.89 22.93
CA GLN A 88 -1.89 114.66 23.93
C GLN A 88 -2.01 116.17 23.68
N ARG A 89 -1.85 116.60 22.42
CA ARG A 89 -1.84 118.02 22.05
C ARG A 89 -3.22 118.60 21.71
N GLN A 90 -4.26 117.77 21.61
CA GLN A 90 -5.62 118.23 21.34
C GLN A 90 -6.11 119.25 22.38
N LYS A 91 -5.73 119.08 23.65
CA LYS A 91 -6.06 120.04 24.73
C LYS A 91 -5.40 121.39 24.49
N GLU A 92 -4.12 121.39 24.10
CA GLU A 92 -3.36 122.61 23.80
C GLU A 92 -3.93 123.38 22.60
N LEU A 93 -4.43 122.67 21.58
CA LEU A 93 -5.07 123.29 20.42
C LEU A 93 -6.43 123.90 20.77
N ILE A 94 -7.25 123.21 21.59
CA ILE A 94 -8.54 123.73 22.06
C ILE A 94 -8.33 125.00 22.89
N GLU A 95 -7.33 125.00 23.76
CA GLU A 95 -6.97 126.17 24.56
C GLU A 95 -6.50 127.35 23.68
N LEU A 96 -5.69 127.08 22.66
CA LEU A 96 -5.26 128.08 21.69
C LEU A 96 -6.42 128.63 20.84
N ILE A 97 -7.39 127.79 20.44
CA ILE A 97 -8.60 128.24 19.73
C ILE A 97 -9.47 129.12 20.63
N ASN A 98 -9.62 128.78 21.92
CA ASN A 98 -10.40 129.58 22.87
C ASN A 98 -9.73 130.94 23.14
N GLN A 99 -8.40 130.96 23.31
CA GLN A 99 -7.63 132.21 23.44
C GLN A 99 -7.77 133.10 22.18
N GLY A 100 -7.82 132.50 20.98
CA GLY A 100 -8.01 133.24 19.73
C GLY A 100 -9.38 133.89 19.56
N LYS A 101 -10.44 133.30 20.13
CA LYS A 101 -11.81 133.85 20.07
C LYS A 101 -11.96 135.14 20.88
N GLU A 102 -11.11 135.37 21.88
CA GLU A 102 -11.14 136.57 22.73
C GLU A 102 -10.26 137.72 22.20
N LEU A 103 -9.22 137.41 21.40
CA LEU A 103 -8.16 138.35 20.99
C LEU A 103 -8.28 138.91 19.57
N VAL A 104 -9.11 138.33 18.68
CA VAL A 104 -9.08 138.62 17.23
C VAL A 104 -10.49 138.83 16.64
N GLU A 105 -10.71 139.96 15.97
CA GLU A 105 -12.00 140.34 15.33
C GLU A 105 -12.39 139.46 14.12
N ASN A 106 -11.44 138.74 13.51
CA ASN A 106 -11.68 137.92 12.32
C ASN A 106 -11.31 136.43 12.54
N PRO A 107 -12.28 135.53 12.72
CA PRO A 107 -12.05 134.14 13.15
C PRO A 107 -11.61 133.17 12.04
N ILE A 108 -11.48 133.62 10.79
CA ILE A 108 -11.31 132.75 9.61
C ILE A 108 -10.04 131.88 9.67
N ASN A 109 -8.93 132.41 10.21
CA ASN A 109 -7.66 131.70 10.25
C ASN A 109 -7.66 130.53 11.26
N PHE A 110 -8.40 130.64 12.36
CA PHE A 110 -8.52 129.58 13.39
C PHE A 110 -9.40 128.43 12.92
N ILE A 111 -10.51 128.78 12.25
CA ILE A 111 -11.41 127.80 11.66
C ILE A 111 -10.66 126.95 10.62
N LYS A 112 -9.79 127.56 9.82
CA LYS A 112 -8.94 126.82 8.85
C LYS A 112 -7.92 125.91 9.53
N LEU A 113 -7.29 126.35 10.63
CA LEU A 113 -6.33 125.54 11.38
C LEU A 113 -7.02 124.33 12.05
N GLU A 114 -8.18 124.55 12.67
CA GLU A 114 -9.01 123.51 13.26
C GLU A 114 -9.53 122.53 12.21
N GLN A 115 -10.03 123.02 11.07
CA GLN A 115 -10.44 122.17 9.95
C GLN A 115 -9.27 121.34 9.41
N ARG A 116 -8.06 121.92 9.30
CA ARG A 116 -6.87 121.19 8.84
C ARG A 116 -6.46 120.10 9.83
N TRP A 117 -6.47 120.40 11.13
CA TRP A 117 -6.24 119.43 12.20
C TRP A 117 -7.28 118.29 12.18
N GLN A 118 -8.56 118.61 12.14
CA GLN A 118 -9.65 117.64 12.10
C GLN A 118 -9.58 116.76 10.83
N ASN A 119 -9.20 117.34 9.69
CA ASN A 119 -9.06 116.61 8.44
C ASN A 119 -7.86 115.65 8.47
N ILE A 120 -6.69 116.08 8.96
CA ILE A 120 -5.54 115.17 9.06
C ILE A 120 -5.77 114.08 10.12
N MET A 121 -6.41 114.42 11.25
CA MET A 121 -6.78 113.47 12.30
C MET A 121 -7.75 112.41 11.78
N LYS A 122 -8.81 112.79 11.05
CA LYS A 122 -9.74 111.85 10.42
C LYS A 122 -9.03 110.94 9.40
N LYS A 123 -8.14 111.48 8.58
CA LYS A 123 -7.37 110.69 7.59
C LYS A 123 -6.43 109.68 8.26
N VAL A 124 -5.70 110.10 9.29
CA VAL A 124 -4.79 109.24 10.07
C VAL A 124 -5.56 108.14 10.79
N LEU A 125 -6.67 108.47 11.48
CA LEU A 125 -7.49 107.48 12.18
C LEU A 125 -8.12 106.46 11.21
N LYS A 126 -8.58 106.92 10.04
CA LYS A 126 -9.11 106.03 9.00
C LYS A 126 -8.02 105.07 8.48
N GLN A 127 -6.83 105.59 8.16
CA GLN A 127 -5.71 104.77 7.69
C GLN A 127 -5.23 103.78 8.76
N HIS A 128 -5.24 104.19 10.03
CA HIS A 128 -4.87 103.34 11.16
C HIS A 128 -5.85 102.17 11.33
N GLU A 129 -7.15 102.42 11.17
CA GLU A 129 -8.16 101.35 11.18
C GLU A 129 -7.98 100.39 9.99
N GLU A 130 -7.74 100.91 8.79
CA GLU A 130 -7.47 100.10 7.59
C GLU A 130 -6.22 99.21 7.78
N VAL A 131 -5.14 99.73 8.36
CA VAL A 131 -3.92 98.96 8.66
C VAL A 131 -4.19 97.88 9.72
N LYS A 132 -4.97 98.18 10.76
CA LYS A 132 -5.36 97.20 11.79
C LYS A 132 -6.18 96.06 11.23
N GLU A 133 -7.12 96.33 10.33
CA GLU A 133 -7.91 95.30 9.65
C GLU A 133 -7.04 94.43 8.74
N LEU A 134 -6.05 95.00 8.04
CA LEU A 134 -5.08 94.22 7.26
C LEU A 134 -4.17 93.35 8.14
N ILE A 135 -3.74 93.83 9.30
CA ILE A 135 -2.97 93.05 10.28
C ILE A 135 -3.81 91.88 10.80
N LYS A 136 -5.08 92.11 11.17
CA LYS A 136 -6.00 91.05 11.58
C LYS A 136 -6.19 90.00 10.47
N LEU A 137 -6.30 90.44 9.22
CA LEU A 137 -6.43 89.55 8.07
C LEU A 137 -5.17 88.69 7.85
N TRP A 138 -3.97 89.26 7.98
CA TRP A 138 -2.71 88.52 7.92
C TRP A 138 -2.59 87.48 9.05
N LEU A 139 -2.94 87.85 10.28
CA LEU A 139 -2.96 86.93 11.42
C LEU A 139 -3.96 85.80 11.23
N ALA A 140 -5.14 86.10 10.68
CA ALA A 140 -6.14 85.09 10.35
C ALA A 140 -5.62 84.13 9.26
N TYR A 141 -5.03 84.64 8.18
CA TYR A 141 -4.42 83.84 7.11
C TYR A 141 -3.35 82.89 7.66
N GLN A 142 -2.41 83.40 8.46
CA GLN A 142 -1.35 82.59 9.08
C GLN A 142 -1.91 81.51 10.02
N ASN A 143 -2.90 81.85 10.85
CA ASN A 143 -3.56 80.89 11.72
C ASN A 143 -4.29 79.80 10.94
N TYR A 144 -5.00 80.16 9.84
CA TYR A 144 -5.64 79.17 8.98
C TYR A 144 -4.62 78.23 8.33
N LEU A 145 -3.50 78.77 7.83
CA LEU A 145 -2.38 78.02 7.27
C LEU A 145 -1.75 77.03 8.25
N GLU A 146 -1.47 77.48 9.48
CA GLU A 146 -0.86 76.63 10.50
C GLU A 146 -1.79 75.50 10.92
N ASN A 147 -3.07 75.81 11.14
CA ASN A 147 -4.08 74.80 11.47
C ASN A 147 -4.28 73.80 10.32
N TYR A 148 -4.23 74.29 9.08
CA TYR A 148 -4.30 73.45 7.88
C TYR A 148 -3.13 72.47 7.79
N HIS A 149 -1.89 72.94 7.92
CA HIS A 149 -0.72 72.07 7.90
C HIS A 149 -0.71 71.05 9.05
N ARG A 150 -1.13 71.46 10.25
CA ARG A 150 -1.21 70.58 11.41
C ARG A 150 -2.24 69.46 11.19
N LEU A 151 -3.43 69.82 10.70
CA LEU A 151 -4.48 68.85 10.42
C LEU A 151 -4.10 67.91 9.26
N LEU A 152 -3.53 68.45 8.18
CA LEU A 152 -3.06 67.67 7.04
C LEU A 152 -2.02 66.63 7.45
N LYS A 153 -1.03 67.05 8.26
CA LYS A 153 0.01 66.15 8.78
C LYS A 153 -0.59 65.02 9.62
N SER A 154 -1.45 65.36 10.57
CA SER A 154 -2.12 64.37 11.42
C SER A 154 -2.94 63.36 10.60
N LYS A 155 -3.69 63.82 9.59
CA LYS A 155 -4.47 62.94 8.72
C LYS A 155 -3.60 62.04 7.86
N CYS A 156 -2.51 62.57 7.31
CA CYS A 156 -1.55 61.79 6.55
C CYS A 156 -0.92 60.67 7.41
N GLU A 157 -0.47 61.00 8.63
CA GLU A 157 0.12 60.02 9.56
C GLU A 157 -0.85 58.90 9.92
N ILE A 158 -2.13 59.23 10.19
CA ILE A 158 -3.17 58.23 10.45
C ILE A 158 -3.36 57.30 9.25
N GLN A 159 -3.55 57.86 8.05
CA GLN A 159 -3.79 57.04 6.85
C GLN A 159 -2.58 56.17 6.50
N GLU A 160 -1.36 56.68 6.66
CA GLU A 160 -0.16 55.88 6.46
C GLU A 160 -0.03 54.75 7.49
N GLN A 161 -0.34 55.00 8.75
CA GLN A 161 -0.28 53.98 9.80
C GLN A 161 -1.35 52.91 9.59
N GLU A 162 -2.55 53.30 9.17
CA GLU A 162 -3.63 52.38 8.83
C GLU A 162 -3.28 51.50 7.63
N LEU A 163 -2.66 52.06 6.58
CA LEU A 163 -2.17 51.30 5.44
C LEU A 163 -1.04 50.33 5.83
N ARG A 164 -0.10 50.75 6.69
CA ARG A 164 1.01 49.90 7.16
C ARG A 164 0.55 48.73 8.03
N THR A 165 -0.55 48.90 8.76
CA THR A 165 -1.08 47.90 9.69
C THR A 165 -2.33 47.19 9.14
N ALA A 166 -2.67 47.43 7.88
CA ALA A 166 -3.84 46.82 7.25
C ALA A 166 -3.62 45.31 7.08
N ASN A 167 -4.43 44.52 7.79
CA ASN A 167 -4.56 43.09 7.55
C ASN A 167 -5.44 42.83 6.31
N ILE A 168 -5.47 41.59 5.84
CA ILE A 168 -6.23 41.16 4.67
C ILE A 168 -7.71 41.53 4.72
N ASN A 169 -8.34 41.44 5.88
CA ASN A 169 -9.75 41.81 6.03
C ASN A 169 -9.96 43.30 5.77
N LYS A 170 -9.06 44.15 6.27
CA LYS A 170 -9.11 45.59 6.02
C LYS A 170 -8.74 45.94 4.58
N ILE A 171 -7.78 45.25 3.96
CA ILE A 171 -7.46 45.38 2.53
C ILE A 171 -8.65 44.97 1.66
N ASN A 172 -9.38 43.91 2.03
CA ASN A 172 -10.63 43.51 1.38
C ASN A 172 -11.71 44.60 1.49
N GLN A 173 -11.85 45.21 2.68
CA GLN A 173 -12.80 46.30 2.88
C GLN A 173 -12.47 47.53 2.01
N ILE A 174 -11.17 47.84 1.84
CA ILE A 174 -10.68 48.89 0.94
C ILE A 174 -11.02 48.54 -0.52
N LYS A 175 -10.73 47.31 -0.95
CA LYS A 175 -11.04 46.84 -2.32
C LYS A 175 -12.54 46.90 -2.64
N GLN A 176 -13.39 46.57 -1.66
CA GLN A 176 -14.85 46.59 -1.80
C GLN A 176 -15.44 48.01 -1.73
N GLY A 177 -14.63 49.03 -1.45
CA GLY A 177 -15.10 50.41 -1.28
C GLY A 177 -15.85 50.66 0.03
N SER A 178 -15.95 49.67 0.92
CA SER A 178 -16.56 49.79 2.24
C SER A 178 -15.72 50.61 3.22
N TYR A 179 -14.43 50.75 2.93
CA TYR A 179 -13.50 51.60 3.66
C TYR A 179 -12.82 52.56 2.70
N ILE A 180 -13.09 53.86 2.88
CA ILE A 180 -12.53 54.92 2.01
C ILE A 180 -11.27 55.46 2.68
N ILE A 181 -10.13 55.19 2.06
CA ILE A 181 -8.86 55.82 2.42
C ILE A 181 -8.79 57.14 1.66
N SER A 182 -9.01 58.23 2.38
CA SER A 182 -8.97 59.57 1.81
C SER A 182 -8.45 60.58 2.82
N ILE A 183 -7.72 61.58 2.30
CA ILE A 183 -7.39 62.80 3.04
C ILE A 183 -8.59 63.76 3.02
N ASP A 184 -9.58 63.51 2.17
CA ASP A 184 -10.76 64.33 2.02
C ASP A 184 -11.52 64.45 3.35
N ASN A 185 -11.56 65.67 3.86
CA ASN A 185 -12.15 66.02 5.13
C ASN A 185 -12.86 67.36 5.00
N ASN A 186 -14.10 67.43 5.45
CA ASN A 186 -14.90 68.66 5.44
C ASN A 186 -14.21 69.81 6.20
N GLU A 187 -13.46 69.54 7.26
CA GLU A 187 -12.67 70.53 8.00
C GLU A 187 -11.46 71.03 7.19
N LEU A 188 -10.75 70.15 6.48
CA LEU A 188 -9.65 70.55 5.58
C LEU A 188 -10.18 71.39 4.43
N LYS A 189 -11.30 70.98 3.81
CA LYS A 189 -11.99 71.76 2.77
C LYS A 189 -12.39 73.15 3.25
N LYS A 190 -12.96 73.23 4.47
CA LYS A 190 -13.34 74.50 5.09
C LYS A 190 -12.14 75.40 5.36
N LEU A 191 -11.04 74.86 5.89
CA LEU A 191 -9.80 75.60 6.10
C LEU A 191 -9.20 76.07 4.77
N LEU A 192 -9.23 75.23 3.73
CA LEU A 192 -8.75 75.59 2.40
C LEU A 192 -9.52 76.77 1.80
N GLU A 193 -10.85 76.79 1.96
CA GLU A 193 -11.72 77.88 1.53
C GLU A 193 -11.43 79.18 2.32
N GLN A 194 -11.20 79.07 3.63
CA GLN A 194 -10.84 80.20 4.49
C GLN A 194 -9.46 80.79 4.13
N ILE A 195 -8.48 79.92 3.83
CA ILE A 195 -7.16 80.33 3.34
C ILE A 195 -7.30 81.03 1.99
N TYR A 196 -8.08 80.46 1.06
CA TYR A 196 -8.32 81.05 -0.26
C TYR A 196 -8.94 82.45 -0.16
N GLU A 197 -9.99 82.60 0.64
CA GLU A 197 -10.71 83.86 0.81
C GLU A 197 -9.82 84.92 1.47
N ALA A 198 -9.04 84.55 2.50
CA ALA A 198 -8.07 85.44 3.12
C ALA A 198 -6.93 85.83 2.17
N ASN A 199 -6.38 84.86 1.44
CA ASN A 199 -5.34 85.05 0.43
C ASN A 199 -5.79 86.03 -0.67
N ARG A 200 -7.02 85.86 -1.20
CA ARG A 200 -7.59 86.77 -2.22
C ARG A 200 -7.78 88.19 -1.70
N ARG A 201 -8.20 88.36 -0.45
CA ARG A 201 -8.33 89.69 0.17
C ARG A 201 -6.96 90.33 0.40
N LEU A 202 -5.96 89.57 0.85
CA LEU A 202 -4.59 90.05 1.00
C LEU A 202 -3.97 90.47 -0.34
N ILE A 203 -4.16 89.68 -1.40
CA ILE A 203 -3.67 89.98 -2.76
C ILE A 203 -4.17 91.34 -3.24
N LYS A 204 -5.46 91.67 -3.04
CA LYS A 204 -6.06 92.95 -3.47
C LYS A 204 -5.40 94.18 -2.84
N HIS A 205 -4.83 94.04 -1.66
CA HIS A 205 -4.18 95.11 -0.91
C HIS A 205 -2.66 94.92 -0.84
N SER A 206 -2.10 94.10 -1.73
CA SER A 206 -0.68 93.73 -1.76
C SER A 206 0.12 94.31 -2.91
N ASP A 207 1.41 94.55 -2.67
CA ASP A 207 2.40 94.83 -3.69
C ASP A 207 2.70 93.57 -4.52
N VAL A 208 3.27 93.77 -5.72
CA VAL A 208 3.51 92.68 -6.68
C VAL A 208 4.36 91.55 -6.08
N LYS A 209 5.34 91.88 -5.23
CA LYS A 209 6.20 90.88 -4.58
C LYS A 209 5.41 90.00 -3.61
N THR A 210 4.58 90.60 -2.76
CA THR A 210 3.77 89.86 -1.79
C THR A 210 2.67 89.05 -2.49
N GLN A 211 2.09 89.57 -3.58
CA GLN A 211 1.14 88.81 -4.41
C GLN A 211 1.76 87.52 -4.95
N ILE A 212 2.97 87.59 -5.53
CA ILE A 212 3.67 86.40 -6.05
C ILE A 212 3.91 85.37 -4.95
N ILE A 213 4.29 85.80 -3.74
CA ILE A 213 4.51 84.90 -2.61
C ILE A 213 3.21 84.20 -2.21
N LEU A 214 2.12 84.95 -2.05
CA LEU A 214 0.80 84.43 -1.67
C LEU A 214 0.23 83.47 -2.74
N GLU A 215 0.42 83.77 -4.02
CA GLU A 215 0.00 82.89 -5.11
C GLU A 215 0.83 81.59 -5.16
N LYS A 216 2.14 81.70 -4.90
CA LYS A 216 3.02 80.54 -4.80
C LYS A 216 2.62 79.63 -3.63
N GLU A 217 2.43 80.17 -2.43
CA GLU A 217 2.00 79.40 -1.25
C GLU A 217 0.68 78.65 -1.50
N TRP A 218 -0.28 79.31 -2.14
CA TRP A 218 -1.56 78.69 -2.49
C TRP A 218 -1.39 77.53 -3.49
N ASN A 219 -0.57 77.70 -4.52
CA ASN A 219 -0.32 76.65 -5.50
C ASN A 219 0.45 75.47 -4.88
N ASP A 220 1.44 75.74 -4.03
CA ASP A 220 2.21 74.72 -3.32
C ASP A 220 1.31 73.90 -2.37
N LEU A 221 0.38 74.56 -1.66
CA LEU A 221 -0.65 73.90 -0.83
C LEU A 221 -1.51 72.93 -1.64
N LYS A 222 -2.07 73.41 -2.77
CA LYS A 222 -2.93 72.58 -3.64
C LYS A 222 -2.17 71.37 -4.19
N LYS A 223 -0.93 71.58 -4.62
CA LYS A 223 -0.06 70.52 -5.14
C LYS A 223 0.25 69.48 -4.07
N THR A 224 0.55 69.91 -2.85
CA THR A 224 0.88 69.00 -1.73
C THR A 224 -0.26 68.02 -1.44
N ILE A 225 -1.52 68.47 -1.46
CA ILE A 225 -2.68 67.57 -1.26
C ILE A 225 -2.77 66.54 -2.37
N GLN A 226 -2.65 66.99 -3.62
CA GLN A 226 -2.75 66.11 -4.79
C GLN A 226 -1.66 65.03 -4.77
N ASP A 227 -0.42 65.41 -4.46
CA ASP A 227 0.71 64.49 -4.36
C ASP A 227 0.49 63.44 -3.24
N LEU A 228 -0.07 63.86 -2.10
CA LEU A 228 -0.40 62.96 -1.00
C LEU A 228 -1.56 62.00 -1.34
N GLU A 229 -2.61 62.49 -1.99
CA GLU A 229 -3.73 61.66 -2.46
C GLU A 229 -3.26 60.61 -3.48
N ILE A 230 -2.38 60.99 -4.41
CA ILE A 230 -1.77 60.06 -5.37
C ILE A 230 -0.94 59.00 -4.65
N ASN A 231 -0.11 59.38 -3.68
CA ASN A 231 0.74 58.45 -2.93
C ASN A 231 -0.09 57.43 -2.13
N ILE A 232 -1.10 57.91 -1.40
CA ILE A 232 -2.02 57.06 -0.66
C ILE A 232 -2.75 56.08 -1.59
N LYS A 233 -3.22 56.56 -2.76
CA LYS A 233 -3.86 55.72 -3.77
C LYS A 233 -2.91 54.65 -4.31
N GLN A 234 -1.67 55.02 -4.65
CA GLN A 234 -0.66 54.07 -5.12
C GLN A 234 -0.36 52.98 -4.09
N LYS A 235 -0.20 53.35 -2.81
CA LYS A 235 -0.01 52.38 -1.72
C LYS A 235 -1.22 51.45 -1.57
N SER A 236 -2.43 52.01 -1.64
CA SER A 236 -3.67 51.21 -1.62
C SER A 236 -3.74 50.23 -2.79
N ASP A 237 -3.41 50.66 -4.01
CA ASP A 237 -3.43 49.81 -5.20
C ASP A 237 -2.41 48.66 -5.13
N ILE A 238 -1.23 48.91 -4.54
CA ILE A 238 -0.23 47.86 -4.26
C ILE A 238 -0.82 46.82 -3.31
N LEU A 239 -1.36 47.23 -2.15
CA LEU A 239 -1.97 46.31 -1.19
C LEU A 239 -3.11 45.48 -1.80
N VAL A 240 -3.94 46.08 -2.65
CA VAL A 240 -5.03 45.37 -3.35
C VAL A 240 -4.48 44.33 -4.33
N LYS A 241 -3.36 44.59 -5.00
CA LYS A 241 -2.67 43.58 -5.84
C LYS A 241 -2.08 42.46 -4.98
N SER A 242 -1.42 42.80 -3.87
CA SER A 242 -0.86 41.80 -2.94
C SER A 242 -1.96 40.91 -2.36
N LEU A 243 -3.16 41.45 -2.10
CA LEU A 243 -4.34 40.69 -1.69
C LEU A 243 -4.81 39.68 -2.76
N VAL A 244 -4.83 40.06 -4.03
CA VAL A 244 -5.19 39.11 -5.12
C VAL A 244 -4.20 37.94 -5.12
N ARG A 245 -2.91 38.26 -5.05
CA ARG A 245 -1.83 37.26 -5.02
C ARG A 245 -1.89 36.39 -3.76
N TYR A 246 -2.23 36.96 -2.61
CA TYR A 246 -2.49 36.20 -1.38
C TYR A 246 -3.59 35.15 -1.57
N ASN A 247 -4.73 35.55 -2.12
CA ASN A 247 -5.87 34.64 -2.31
C ASN A 247 -5.56 33.51 -3.32
N GLU A 248 -4.80 33.82 -4.37
CA GLU A 248 -4.30 32.82 -5.31
C GLU A 248 -3.41 31.79 -4.62
N LEU A 249 -2.46 32.24 -3.79
CA LEU A 249 -1.57 31.35 -3.05
C LEU A 249 -2.32 30.51 -2.01
N ASP A 250 -3.27 31.10 -1.29
CA ASP A 250 -4.07 30.38 -0.29
C ASP A 250 -4.89 29.25 -0.94
N ARG A 251 -5.46 29.52 -2.11
CA ARG A 251 -6.16 28.52 -2.94
C ARG A 251 -5.23 27.44 -3.46
N THR A 252 -4.06 27.79 -4.01
CA THR A 252 -3.07 26.80 -4.47
C THR A 252 -2.60 25.91 -3.33
N LEU A 253 -2.39 26.46 -2.13
CA LEU A 253 -2.07 25.68 -0.93
C LEU A 253 -3.18 24.68 -0.57
N ASP A 254 -4.46 25.06 -0.72
CA ASP A 254 -5.57 24.13 -0.51
C ASP A 254 -5.64 23.03 -1.57
N GLU A 255 -5.47 23.37 -2.84
CA GLU A 255 -5.43 22.40 -3.94
C GLU A 255 -4.30 21.36 -3.74
N LEU A 256 -3.09 21.81 -3.37
CA LEU A 256 -1.98 20.92 -3.04
C LEU A 256 -2.26 20.06 -1.79
N ASN A 257 -2.91 20.61 -0.78
CA ASN A 257 -3.33 19.86 0.41
C ASN A 257 -4.36 18.77 0.08
N THR A 258 -5.29 19.02 -0.86
CA THR A 258 -6.24 17.97 -1.30
C THR A 258 -5.53 16.80 -1.98
N LEU A 259 -4.49 17.06 -2.79
CA LEU A 259 -3.67 16.02 -3.40
C LEU A 259 -2.99 15.16 -2.32
N VAL A 260 -2.34 15.79 -1.34
CA VAL A 260 -1.68 15.09 -0.22
C VAL A 260 -2.68 14.24 0.57
N LYS A 261 -3.89 14.75 0.83
CA LYS A 261 -4.96 13.98 1.49
C LYS A 261 -5.41 12.76 0.68
N SER A 262 -5.46 12.85 -0.65
CA SER A 262 -5.83 11.73 -1.52
C SER A 262 -4.84 10.56 -1.46
N VAL A 263 -3.58 10.81 -1.10
CA VAL A 263 -2.57 9.76 -0.90
C VAL A 263 -2.83 8.99 0.39
N ARG A 264 -3.32 9.64 1.44
CA ARG A 264 -3.66 8.97 2.71
C ARG A 264 -4.78 7.95 2.53
N SER A 265 -5.74 8.20 1.64
CA SER A 265 -6.78 7.21 1.33
C SER A 265 -6.26 5.93 0.67
N LEU A 266 -5.08 5.95 0.05
CA LEU A 266 -4.48 4.78 -0.61
C LEU A 266 -3.84 3.78 0.38
N GLN A 267 -3.78 4.10 1.67
CA GLN A 267 -3.27 3.17 2.70
C GLN A 267 -4.22 1.99 2.98
N GLN A 268 -5.45 2.03 2.47
CA GLN A 268 -6.39 0.92 2.58
C GLN A 268 -6.01 -0.21 1.62
N GLN A 269 -6.23 -1.47 2.04
CA GLN A 269 -5.85 -2.63 1.22
C GLN A 269 -6.54 -2.60 -0.16
N PRO A 270 -5.85 -3.04 -1.22
CA PRO A 270 -6.43 -3.07 -2.57
C PRO A 270 -7.62 -4.02 -2.60
N THR A 271 -8.79 -3.48 -2.94
CA THR A 271 -10.00 -4.26 -3.26
C THR A 271 -10.01 -4.73 -4.72
N GLU A 272 -9.11 -4.18 -5.54
CA GLU A 272 -9.01 -4.38 -6.99
C GLU A 272 -7.72 -5.13 -7.38
N ASP A 273 -7.56 -5.43 -8.68
CA ASP A 273 -6.37 -6.05 -9.26
C ASP A 273 -5.08 -5.33 -8.81
N LEU A 274 -4.17 -6.08 -8.19
CA LEU A 274 -2.89 -5.60 -7.67
C LEU A 274 -2.09 -4.78 -8.71
N ASN A 275 -2.13 -5.17 -9.98
CA ASN A 275 -1.41 -4.47 -11.05
C ASN A 275 -2.04 -3.11 -11.36
N GLN A 276 -3.36 -3.04 -11.42
CA GLN A 276 -4.08 -1.78 -11.65
C GLN A 276 -3.88 -0.82 -10.47
N PHE A 277 -3.94 -1.35 -9.24
CA PHE A 277 -3.69 -0.56 -8.03
C PHE A 277 -2.25 -0.05 -7.95
N LEU A 278 -1.25 -0.90 -8.28
CA LEU A 278 0.15 -0.49 -8.35
C LEU A 278 0.36 0.62 -9.40
N GLN A 279 -0.27 0.50 -10.57
CA GLN A 279 -0.23 1.54 -11.61
C GLN A 279 -0.87 2.86 -11.13
N HIS A 280 -1.98 2.78 -10.40
CA HIS A 280 -2.60 3.95 -9.78
C HIS A 280 -1.66 4.64 -8.78
N CYS A 281 -0.98 3.88 -7.91
CA CYS A 281 0.01 4.40 -6.97
C CYS A 281 1.19 5.07 -7.70
N HIS A 282 1.71 4.47 -8.77
CA HIS A 282 2.77 5.09 -9.58
C HIS A 282 2.31 6.40 -10.23
N ASN A 283 1.08 6.46 -10.75
CA ASN A 283 0.53 7.69 -11.33
C ASN A 283 0.43 8.80 -10.29
N LYS A 284 -0.04 8.48 -9.08
CA LYS A 284 -0.08 9.43 -7.96
C LYS A 284 1.31 9.89 -7.53
N ASN A 285 2.32 9.00 -7.57
CA ASN A 285 3.69 9.35 -7.23
C ASN A 285 4.30 10.31 -8.24
N ARG A 286 4.00 10.10 -9.54
CA ARG A 286 4.38 11.02 -10.61
C ARG A 286 3.70 12.38 -10.45
N GLU A 287 2.42 12.39 -10.10
CA GLU A 287 1.67 13.64 -9.85
C GLU A 287 2.27 14.44 -8.69
N LEU A 288 2.58 13.80 -7.56
CA LEU A 288 3.31 14.43 -6.45
C LEU A 288 4.67 14.94 -6.92
N THR A 289 5.48 14.11 -7.59
CA THR A 289 6.82 14.52 -8.04
C THR A 289 6.75 15.73 -8.98
N HIS A 290 5.77 15.76 -9.88
CA HIS A 290 5.58 16.88 -10.82
C HIS A 290 5.17 18.16 -10.13
N ARG A 291 4.21 18.10 -9.18
CA ARG A 291 3.71 19.27 -8.44
C ARG A 291 4.64 19.75 -7.32
N ARG A 292 5.75 19.06 -7.06
CA ARG A 292 6.78 19.50 -6.11
C ARG A 292 7.35 20.88 -6.47
N THR A 293 7.47 21.17 -7.76
CA THR A 293 7.92 22.49 -8.23
C THR A 293 6.88 23.58 -7.96
N GLU A 294 5.59 23.28 -8.05
CA GLU A 294 4.51 24.21 -7.66
C GLU A 294 4.63 24.60 -6.18
N LEU A 295 4.92 23.65 -5.29
CA LEU A 295 5.14 23.91 -3.86
C LEU A 295 6.35 24.85 -3.61
N GLN A 296 7.43 24.68 -4.38
CA GLN A 296 8.59 25.57 -4.34
C GLN A 296 8.26 26.97 -4.88
N ASN A 297 7.48 27.06 -5.95
CA ASN A 297 7.03 28.32 -6.52
C ASN A 297 6.14 29.09 -5.52
N VAL A 298 5.25 28.40 -4.80
CA VAL A 298 4.43 29.00 -3.74
C VAL A 298 5.31 29.57 -2.63
N ARG A 299 6.34 28.84 -2.19
CA ARG A 299 7.31 29.34 -1.19
C ARG A 299 7.99 30.63 -1.65
N GLN A 300 8.45 30.68 -2.90
CA GLN A 300 9.05 31.89 -3.46
C GLN A 300 8.05 33.04 -3.54
N ALA A 301 6.84 32.78 -4.03
CA ALA A 301 5.79 33.79 -4.15
C ALA A 301 5.36 34.38 -2.80
N ILE A 302 5.32 33.58 -1.72
CA ILE A 302 5.08 34.07 -0.36
C ILE A 302 6.21 35.02 0.08
N SER A 303 7.47 34.69 -0.23
CA SER A 303 8.61 35.57 0.08
C SER A 303 8.55 36.90 -0.68
N GLU A 304 8.02 36.91 -1.90
CA GLU A 304 7.90 38.12 -2.73
C GLU A 304 6.81 39.07 -2.23
N ILE A 305 5.68 38.56 -1.71
CA ILE A 305 4.57 39.40 -1.20
C ILE A 305 4.70 39.77 0.28
N SER A 306 5.53 39.05 1.04
CA SER A 306 5.73 39.25 2.47
C SER A 306 6.06 40.70 2.87
N PRO A 307 6.88 41.49 2.12
CA PRO A 307 7.19 42.87 2.51
C PRO A 307 5.99 43.82 2.44
N GLU A 308 4.97 43.47 1.66
CA GLU A 308 3.79 44.30 1.40
C GLU A 308 2.62 43.97 2.32
N LEU A 309 2.65 42.81 3.00
CA LEU A 309 1.56 42.29 3.81
C LEU A 309 1.81 42.48 5.31
N HIS A 310 0.71 42.37 6.06
CA HIS A 310 0.79 42.29 7.52
C HIS A 310 1.57 41.03 7.95
N SER A 311 2.30 41.15 9.07
CA SER A 311 3.15 40.08 9.60
C SER A 311 2.36 38.83 9.97
N ASP A 312 1.18 38.98 10.55
CA ASP A 312 0.32 37.85 10.93
C ASP A 312 -0.22 37.08 9.72
N ASP A 313 -0.59 37.79 8.66
CA ASP A 313 -1.13 37.18 7.43
C ASP A 313 -0.03 36.41 6.70
N THR A 314 1.17 36.99 6.62
CA THR A 314 2.37 36.30 6.12
C THR A 314 2.67 35.06 6.96
N ARG A 315 2.58 35.17 8.30
CA ARG A 315 2.81 34.05 9.22
C ARG A 315 1.80 32.92 9.00
N GLN A 316 0.53 33.22 8.75
CA GLN A 316 -0.49 32.21 8.45
C GLN A 316 -0.16 31.42 7.18
N LEU A 317 0.20 32.10 6.08
CA LEU A 317 0.65 31.43 4.85
C LEU A 317 1.88 30.57 5.07
N ILE A 318 2.89 31.08 5.79
CA ILE A 318 4.11 30.32 6.10
C ILE A 318 3.78 29.09 6.95
N GLN A 319 2.90 29.21 7.94
CA GLN A 319 2.47 28.08 8.76
C GLN A 319 1.74 27.02 7.92
N LYS A 320 0.80 27.43 7.05
CA LYS A 320 0.08 26.54 6.14
C LYS A 320 1.04 25.81 5.18
N LEU A 321 2.01 26.55 4.61
CA LEU A 321 3.06 26.00 3.75
C LEU A 321 3.94 24.97 4.48
N ASN A 322 4.45 25.33 5.67
CA ASN A 322 5.34 24.43 6.43
C ASN A 322 4.62 23.13 6.83
N LEU A 323 3.35 23.23 7.24
CA LEU A 323 2.52 22.06 7.53
C LEU A 323 2.33 21.20 6.28
N LEU A 324 2.03 21.82 5.14
CA LEU A 324 1.87 21.13 3.86
C LEU A 324 3.16 20.43 3.43
N GLU A 325 4.33 21.06 3.56
CA GLU A 325 5.62 20.45 3.23
C GLU A 325 5.94 19.22 4.08
N ILE A 326 5.63 19.26 5.38
CA ILE A 326 5.78 18.08 6.25
C ILE A 326 4.86 16.97 5.75
N GLN A 327 3.57 17.28 5.54
CA GLN A 327 2.60 16.29 5.07
C GLN A 327 2.93 15.76 3.67
N TRP A 328 3.56 16.58 2.84
CA TRP A 328 4.02 16.21 1.50
C TRP A 328 5.14 15.18 1.58
N ASN A 329 6.17 15.44 2.38
CA ASN A 329 7.27 14.50 2.56
C ASN A 329 6.78 13.17 3.16
N ASP A 330 5.81 13.22 4.08
CA ASP A 330 5.17 12.02 4.63
C ASP A 330 4.37 11.25 3.58
N ALA A 331 3.66 11.95 2.69
CA ALA A 331 2.93 11.34 1.58
C ALA A 331 3.88 10.68 0.56
N GLU A 332 4.98 11.34 0.19
CA GLU A 332 6.02 10.78 -0.69
C GLU A 332 6.62 9.50 -0.08
N ARG A 333 6.97 9.52 1.21
CA ARG A 333 7.47 8.33 1.93
C ARG A 333 6.44 7.22 1.96
N THR A 334 5.22 7.54 2.35
CA THR A 334 4.10 6.57 2.42
C THR A 334 3.90 5.89 1.08
N LEU A 335 3.85 6.67 0.00
CA LEU A 335 3.59 6.16 -1.33
C LEU A 335 4.77 5.34 -1.87
N THR A 336 6.01 5.75 -1.57
CA THR A 336 7.21 4.97 -1.91
C THR A 336 7.20 3.61 -1.20
N THR A 337 6.99 3.60 0.12
CA THR A 337 6.91 2.36 0.89
C THR A 337 5.75 1.46 0.43
N LEU A 338 4.60 2.05 0.09
CA LEU A 338 3.47 1.32 -0.46
C LEU A 338 3.82 0.69 -1.81
N ILE A 339 4.38 1.44 -2.74
CA ILE A 339 4.84 0.95 -4.06
C ILE A 339 5.86 -0.18 -3.89
N ASP A 340 6.85 -0.03 -3.01
CA ASP A 340 7.85 -1.06 -2.75
C ASP A 340 7.21 -2.34 -2.21
N SER A 341 6.28 -2.21 -1.25
CA SER A 341 5.58 -3.34 -0.67
C SER A 341 4.71 -4.09 -1.68
N LEU A 342 3.99 -3.36 -2.55
CA LEU A 342 3.15 -3.93 -3.60
C LEU A 342 4.00 -4.58 -4.70
N THR A 343 5.12 -3.96 -5.07
CA THR A 343 6.07 -4.51 -6.05
C THR A 343 6.69 -5.79 -5.54
N LYS A 344 7.10 -5.83 -4.27
CA LYS A 344 7.61 -7.05 -3.61
C LYS A 344 6.55 -8.15 -3.61
N ARG A 345 5.32 -7.83 -3.19
CA ARG A 345 4.20 -8.78 -3.18
C ARG A 345 3.89 -9.33 -4.58
N ARG A 346 3.92 -8.48 -5.60
CA ARG A 346 3.76 -8.91 -7.00
C ARG A 346 4.86 -9.87 -7.42
N SER A 347 6.13 -9.55 -7.12
CA SER A 347 7.27 -10.41 -7.43
C SER A 347 7.18 -11.76 -6.72
N GLU A 348 6.78 -11.80 -5.45
CA GLU A 348 6.56 -13.03 -4.69
C GLU A 348 5.46 -13.90 -5.30
N TYR A 349 4.38 -13.28 -5.80
CA TYR A 349 3.32 -13.99 -6.52
C TYR A 349 3.81 -14.56 -7.86
N GLU A 350 4.53 -13.78 -8.66
CA GLU A 350 5.08 -14.24 -9.95
C GLU A 350 6.06 -15.40 -9.75
N ASP A 351 6.95 -15.32 -8.76
CA ASP A 351 7.87 -16.41 -8.41
C ASP A 351 7.13 -17.68 -7.95
N PHE A 352 6.13 -17.52 -7.08
CA PHE A 352 5.27 -18.62 -6.67
C PHE A 352 4.57 -19.27 -7.88
N GLU A 353 4.02 -18.46 -8.78
CA GLU A 353 3.28 -18.93 -9.95
C GLU A 353 4.17 -19.77 -10.88
N HIS A 354 5.37 -19.27 -11.16
CA HIS A 354 6.34 -20.00 -11.96
C HIS A 354 6.74 -21.32 -11.34
N LYS A 355 7.01 -21.35 -10.02
CA LYS A 355 7.35 -22.58 -9.30
C LYS A 355 6.17 -23.55 -9.21
N PHE A 356 4.96 -23.05 -9.07
CA PHE A 356 3.73 -23.84 -9.05
C PHE A 356 3.53 -24.58 -10.37
N ILE A 357 3.51 -23.86 -11.49
CA ILE A 357 3.33 -24.44 -12.83
C ILE A 357 4.40 -25.51 -13.09
N ARG A 358 5.67 -25.19 -12.81
CA ARG A 358 6.77 -26.16 -12.96
C ARG A 358 6.60 -27.41 -12.09
N SER A 359 6.11 -27.26 -10.87
CA SER A 359 5.89 -28.39 -9.96
C SER A 359 4.77 -29.29 -10.46
N ILE A 360 3.63 -28.73 -10.88
CA ILE A 360 2.53 -29.50 -11.47
C ILE A 360 3.02 -30.28 -12.69
N GLN A 361 3.66 -29.59 -13.65
CA GLN A 361 4.20 -30.23 -14.86
C GLN A 361 5.22 -31.34 -14.53
N TRP A 362 6.06 -31.13 -13.52
CA TRP A 362 7.03 -32.14 -13.09
C TRP A 362 6.32 -33.40 -12.57
N PHE A 363 5.33 -33.27 -11.69
CA PHE A 363 4.60 -34.44 -11.18
C PHE A 363 3.85 -35.19 -12.29
N GLU A 364 3.25 -34.48 -13.25
CA GLU A 364 2.57 -35.09 -14.40
C GLU A 364 3.54 -35.87 -15.29
N HIS A 365 4.69 -35.27 -15.61
CA HIS A 365 5.72 -35.90 -16.43
C HIS A 365 6.37 -37.10 -15.72
N PHE A 366 6.68 -36.95 -14.44
CA PHE A 366 7.29 -38.00 -13.61
C PHE A 366 6.40 -39.24 -13.58
N ARG A 367 5.08 -39.04 -13.37
CA ARG A 367 4.10 -40.12 -13.32
C ARG A 367 3.90 -40.83 -14.67
N SER A 368 3.91 -40.07 -15.77
CA SER A 368 3.53 -40.59 -17.09
C SER A 368 4.70 -41.26 -17.81
N ASN A 369 5.90 -40.65 -17.74
CA ASN A 369 7.03 -41.03 -18.59
C ASN A 369 8.22 -41.50 -17.75
N GLU A 370 8.75 -40.62 -16.87
CA GLU A 370 10.06 -40.81 -16.25
C GLU A 370 10.16 -42.11 -15.43
N ILE A 371 9.09 -42.50 -14.72
CA ILE A 371 9.04 -43.78 -14.01
C ILE A 371 9.18 -44.97 -14.97
N ASN A 372 8.49 -44.97 -16.10
CA ASN A 372 8.55 -46.07 -17.05
C ASN A 372 9.92 -46.13 -17.74
N ASP A 373 10.48 -44.98 -18.11
CA ASP A 373 11.80 -44.88 -18.75
C ASP A 373 12.91 -45.42 -17.86
N ARG A 374 12.88 -45.09 -16.55
CA ARG A 374 13.86 -45.59 -15.56
C ARG A 374 13.77 -47.09 -15.31
N LEU A 375 12.62 -47.70 -15.56
CA LEU A 375 12.39 -49.13 -15.38
C LEU A 375 12.58 -49.94 -16.67
N ASN A 376 12.79 -49.26 -17.79
CA ASN A 376 12.90 -49.90 -19.09
C ASN A 376 14.19 -50.73 -19.18
N GLY A 377 14.09 -51.97 -19.66
CA GLY A 377 15.23 -52.88 -19.83
C GLY A 377 15.79 -53.50 -18.54
N LEU A 378 15.24 -53.17 -17.36
CA LEU A 378 15.63 -53.79 -16.09
C LEU A 378 14.90 -55.12 -15.85
N THR A 379 15.46 -55.99 -15.01
CA THR A 379 14.75 -57.17 -14.52
C THR A 379 13.74 -56.79 -13.44
N LEU A 380 12.73 -57.63 -13.18
CA LEU A 380 11.70 -57.35 -12.17
C LEU A 380 12.26 -57.10 -10.78
N GLN A 381 13.28 -57.85 -10.36
CA GLN A 381 13.95 -57.67 -9.07
C GLN A 381 14.63 -56.29 -8.98
N VAL A 382 15.39 -55.90 -10.00
CA VAL A 382 16.09 -54.60 -10.03
C VAL A 382 15.08 -53.45 -10.14
N SER A 383 14.03 -53.61 -10.95
CA SER A 383 12.93 -52.64 -11.06
C SER A 383 12.24 -52.40 -9.72
N LEU A 384 12.08 -53.44 -8.90
CA LEU A 384 11.52 -53.30 -7.55
C LEU A 384 12.44 -52.51 -6.62
N GLU A 385 13.76 -52.73 -6.69
CA GLU A 385 14.74 -51.96 -5.92
C GLU A 385 14.76 -50.48 -6.33
N VAL A 386 14.79 -50.21 -7.64
CA VAL A 386 14.72 -48.83 -8.18
C VAL A 386 13.43 -48.13 -7.76
N LEU A 387 12.28 -48.83 -7.79
CA LEU A 387 11.02 -48.28 -7.31
C LEU A 387 11.04 -47.95 -5.80
N LYS A 388 11.60 -48.85 -4.98
CA LYS A 388 11.63 -48.69 -3.51
C LYS A 388 12.63 -47.65 -3.03
N ASN A 389 13.74 -47.49 -3.75
CA ASN A 389 14.84 -46.63 -3.34
C ASN A 389 14.86 -45.36 -4.20
N ASP A 390 15.31 -45.45 -5.44
CA ASP A 390 15.60 -44.28 -6.27
C ASP A 390 14.36 -43.44 -6.56
N ILE A 391 13.28 -44.05 -7.05
CA ILE A 391 12.04 -43.35 -7.40
C ILE A 391 11.39 -42.76 -6.15
N ARG A 392 11.38 -43.47 -5.02
CA ARG A 392 10.88 -42.94 -3.74
C ARG A 392 11.74 -41.79 -3.21
N ASN A 393 13.05 -41.87 -3.34
CA ASN A 393 13.96 -40.80 -2.91
C ASN A 393 13.78 -39.53 -3.76
N ILE A 394 13.68 -39.68 -5.09
CA ILE A 394 13.37 -38.57 -6.01
C ILE A 394 12.03 -37.94 -5.64
N LEU A 395 11.00 -38.76 -5.42
CA LEU A 395 9.68 -38.27 -5.02
C LEU A 395 9.73 -37.56 -3.67
N ALA A 396 10.44 -38.09 -2.68
CA ALA A 396 10.56 -37.49 -1.35
C ALA A 396 11.23 -36.11 -1.42
N ASP A 397 12.29 -35.97 -2.22
CA ASP A 397 12.96 -34.68 -2.44
C ASP A 397 12.02 -33.67 -3.11
N LYS A 398 11.33 -34.09 -4.17
CA LYS A 398 10.34 -33.23 -4.83
C LYS A 398 9.13 -32.90 -3.97
N ARG A 399 8.76 -33.79 -3.05
CA ARG A 399 7.72 -33.53 -2.07
C ARG A 399 8.12 -32.44 -1.08
N ARG A 400 9.39 -32.38 -0.65
CA ARG A 400 9.89 -31.28 0.19
C ARG A 400 9.74 -29.94 -0.51
N ASN A 401 10.18 -29.86 -1.77
CA ASN A 401 10.01 -28.65 -2.58
C ASN A 401 8.53 -28.27 -2.75
N GLY A 402 7.64 -29.25 -2.96
CA GLY A 402 6.19 -29.02 -2.99
C GLY A 402 5.63 -28.50 -1.66
N ASN A 403 6.08 -29.03 -0.52
CA ASN A 403 5.67 -28.56 0.80
C ASN A 403 6.13 -27.12 1.07
N ASP A 404 7.36 -26.77 0.69
CA ASP A 404 7.86 -25.39 0.80
C ASP A 404 6.98 -24.43 -0.02
N LEU A 405 6.56 -24.88 -1.21
CA LEU A 405 5.64 -24.13 -2.05
C LEU A 405 4.24 -23.99 -1.44
N LEU A 406 3.74 -25.01 -0.74
CA LEU A 406 2.48 -24.93 0.02
C LEU A 406 2.56 -23.92 1.17
N VAL A 407 3.71 -23.85 1.86
CA VAL A 407 3.93 -22.82 2.90
C VAL A 407 3.90 -21.43 2.28
N GLN A 408 4.60 -21.23 1.15
CA GLN A 408 4.57 -19.96 0.42
C GLN A 408 3.15 -19.60 -0.03
N ALA A 409 2.38 -20.55 -0.56
CA ALA A 409 1.00 -20.35 -0.97
C ALA A 409 0.09 -19.93 0.19
N ARG A 410 0.22 -20.56 1.35
CA ARG A 410 -0.55 -20.25 2.56
C ARG A 410 -0.21 -18.86 3.12
N LEU A 411 1.06 -18.45 3.05
CA LEU A 411 1.48 -17.09 3.40
C LEU A 411 0.84 -16.06 2.47
N LEU A 412 0.91 -16.28 1.15
CA LEU A 412 0.26 -15.39 0.17
C LEU A 412 -1.27 -15.36 0.33
N GLN A 413 -1.88 -16.50 0.67
CA GLN A 413 -3.30 -16.60 0.98
C GLN A 413 -3.67 -15.78 2.23
N SER A 414 -2.87 -15.79 3.30
CA SER A 414 -3.18 -14.98 4.50
C SER A 414 -3.16 -13.47 4.24
N GLN A 415 -2.50 -13.05 3.15
CA GLN A 415 -2.41 -11.66 2.73
C GLN A 415 -3.50 -11.28 1.70
N SER A 416 -4.27 -12.25 1.21
CA SER A 416 -5.25 -12.10 0.13
C SER A 416 -6.62 -12.64 0.54
N THR A 417 -7.69 -11.98 0.15
CA THR A 417 -9.05 -12.52 0.30
C THR A 417 -9.44 -13.46 -0.84
N ASP A 418 -8.57 -13.64 -1.84
CA ASP A 418 -8.84 -14.43 -3.04
C ASP A 418 -8.79 -15.95 -2.76
N GLN A 419 -9.79 -16.67 -3.29
CA GLN A 419 -9.86 -18.13 -3.22
C GLN A 419 -8.88 -18.81 -4.20
N LEU A 420 -8.27 -18.07 -5.13
CA LEU A 420 -7.32 -18.59 -6.11
C LEU A 420 -6.17 -19.40 -5.46
N PHE A 421 -5.60 -18.91 -4.36
CA PHE A 421 -4.53 -19.62 -3.66
C PHE A 421 -5.02 -20.93 -3.02
N LYS A 422 -6.27 -20.96 -2.56
CA LYS A 422 -6.88 -22.18 -2.02
C LYS A 422 -6.96 -23.26 -3.10
N HIS A 423 -7.45 -22.91 -4.28
CA HIS A 423 -7.51 -23.85 -5.40
C HIS A 423 -6.12 -24.37 -5.82
N LYS A 424 -5.10 -23.52 -5.83
CA LYS A 424 -3.72 -23.94 -6.15
C LYS A 424 -3.11 -24.84 -5.08
N ILE A 425 -3.36 -24.55 -3.79
CA ILE A 425 -2.99 -25.42 -2.67
C ILE A 425 -3.61 -26.80 -2.85
N ASP A 426 -4.94 -26.84 -3.05
CA ASP A 426 -5.69 -28.09 -3.21
C ASP A 426 -5.17 -28.91 -4.40
N GLN A 427 -4.88 -28.24 -5.54
CA GLN A 427 -4.36 -28.89 -6.75
C GLN A 427 -2.97 -29.50 -6.53
N LEU A 428 -2.06 -28.77 -5.87
CA LEU A 428 -0.71 -29.27 -5.60
C LEU A 428 -0.72 -30.44 -4.60
N GLU A 429 -1.50 -30.33 -3.52
CA GLU A 429 -1.68 -31.42 -2.57
C GLU A 429 -2.27 -32.66 -3.25
N GLN A 430 -3.27 -32.48 -4.12
CA GLN A 430 -3.88 -33.57 -4.88
C GLN A 430 -2.87 -34.27 -5.79
N ILE A 431 -2.07 -33.53 -6.57
CA ILE A 431 -1.13 -34.17 -7.51
C ILE A 431 0.00 -34.90 -6.79
N MET A 432 0.50 -34.34 -5.68
CA MET A 432 1.50 -34.99 -4.82
C MET A 432 0.96 -36.31 -4.26
N ASN A 433 -0.22 -36.28 -3.65
CA ASN A 433 -0.84 -37.46 -3.05
C ASN A 433 -1.20 -38.54 -4.08
N THR A 434 -1.72 -38.14 -5.25
CA THR A 434 -2.03 -39.11 -6.33
C THR A 434 -0.77 -39.74 -6.90
N THR A 435 0.35 -39.02 -6.95
CA THR A 435 1.66 -39.57 -7.38
C THR A 435 2.20 -40.58 -6.36
N ASP A 436 2.11 -40.29 -5.05
CA ASP A 436 2.47 -41.26 -4.01
C ASP A 436 1.65 -42.54 -4.11
N GLN A 437 0.34 -42.40 -4.29
CA GLN A 437 -0.57 -43.54 -4.41
C GLN A 437 -0.23 -44.38 -5.64
N TYR A 438 0.08 -43.74 -6.77
CA TYR A 438 0.50 -44.43 -7.98
C TYR A 438 1.78 -45.26 -7.76
N ILE A 439 2.83 -44.67 -7.17
CA ILE A 439 4.10 -45.35 -6.91
C ILE A 439 3.90 -46.50 -5.91
N ASN A 440 3.15 -46.28 -4.83
CA ASN A 440 2.88 -47.33 -3.85
C ASN A 440 2.05 -48.49 -4.42
N LYS A 441 1.07 -48.20 -5.28
CA LYS A 441 0.33 -49.26 -6.01
C LYS A 441 1.26 -50.05 -6.92
N ARG A 442 2.16 -49.37 -7.64
CA ARG A 442 3.13 -50.01 -8.53
C ARG A 442 4.12 -50.89 -7.77
N ILE A 443 4.68 -50.40 -6.67
CA ILE A 443 5.56 -51.20 -5.79
C ILE A 443 4.85 -52.47 -5.32
N LYS A 444 3.65 -52.35 -4.74
CA LYS A 444 2.90 -53.52 -4.24
C LYS A 444 2.63 -54.55 -5.33
N LYS A 445 2.29 -54.09 -6.55
CA LYS A 445 2.07 -54.98 -7.69
C LYS A 445 3.36 -55.69 -8.11
N THR A 446 4.46 -54.95 -8.26
CA THR A 446 5.77 -55.52 -8.62
C THR A 446 6.28 -56.49 -7.53
N GLU A 447 6.09 -56.17 -6.25
CA GLU A 447 6.42 -57.08 -5.12
C GLU A 447 5.67 -58.41 -5.22
N ALA A 448 4.36 -58.36 -5.49
CA ALA A 448 3.55 -59.56 -5.64
C ALA A 448 4.02 -60.43 -6.81
N ILE A 449 4.35 -59.81 -7.96
CA ILE A 449 4.86 -60.51 -9.14
C ILE A 449 6.24 -61.12 -8.86
N VAL A 450 7.16 -60.38 -8.24
CA VAL A 450 8.49 -60.90 -7.86
C VAL A 450 8.36 -62.08 -6.91
N LYS A 451 7.45 -62.02 -5.94
CA LYS A 451 7.19 -63.15 -5.04
C LYS A 451 6.67 -64.37 -5.81
N MET A 452 5.66 -64.20 -6.66
CA MET A 452 5.13 -65.29 -7.48
C MET A 452 6.21 -65.91 -8.39
N LEU A 453 7.09 -65.07 -8.95
CA LEU A 453 8.20 -65.51 -9.78
C LEU A 453 9.20 -66.37 -8.98
N ASN A 454 9.60 -65.92 -7.79
CA ASN A 454 10.50 -66.67 -6.92
C ASN A 454 9.88 -68.01 -6.49
N ASP A 455 8.60 -68.00 -6.10
CA ASP A 455 7.85 -69.21 -5.72
C ASP A 455 7.78 -70.21 -6.90
N PHE A 456 7.59 -69.70 -8.12
CA PHE A 456 7.58 -70.51 -9.35
C PHE A 456 8.96 -71.08 -9.69
N GLU A 457 10.03 -70.27 -9.62
CA GLU A 457 11.40 -70.70 -9.90
C GLU A 457 11.86 -71.79 -8.92
N GLN A 458 11.62 -71.58 -7.62
CA GLN A 458 11.95 -72.57 -6.59
C GLN A 458 11.11 -73.85 -6.73
N GLY A 459 9.80 -73.71 -6.97
CA GLY A 459 8.91 -74.85 -7.19
C GLY A 459 9.29 -75.67 -8.42
N SER A 460 9.66 -75.00 -9.52
CA SER A 460 10.10 -75.64 -10.76
C SER A 460 11.38 -76.43 -10.57
N GLU A 461 12.36 -75.90 -9.84
CA GLU A 461 13.60 -76.61 -9.57
C GLU A 461 13.37 -77.84 -8.67
N ASN A 462 12.54 -77.72 -7.62
CA ASN A 462 12.20 -78.85 -6.76
C ASN A 462 11.50 -79.98 -7.53
N ILE A 463 10.51 -79.65 -8.36
CA ILE A 463 9.82 -80.62 -9.21
C ILE A 463 10.77 -81.23 -10.24
N ARG A 464 11.68 -80.44 -10.81
CA ARG A 464 12.68 -80.95 -11.76
C ARG A 464 13.58 -82.01 -11.13
N LEU A 465 14.06 -81.77 -9.92
CA LEU A 465 14.89 -82.72 -9.16
C LEU A 465 14.10 -83.98 -8.81
N TRP A 466 12.87 -83.83 -8.30
CA TRP A 466 11.98 -84.95 -8.00
C TRP A 466 11.66 -85.79 -9.24
N MET A 467 11.29 -85.17 -10.37
CA MET A 467 11.02 -85.87 -11.62
C MET A 467 12.23 -86.69 -12.09
N ASN A 468 13.46 -86.17 -11.95
CA ASN A 468 14.66 -86.95 -12.29
C ASN A 468 14.77 -88.22 -11.44
N THR A 469 14.53 -88.13 -10.13
CA THR A 469 14.58 -89.30 -9.23
C THR A 469 13.52 -90.33 -9.60
N VAL A 470 12.28 -89.93 -9.83
CA VAL A 470 11.20 -90.84 -10.23
C VAL A 470 11.47 -91.47 -11.59
N GLU A 471 11.95 -90.69 -12.56
CA GLU A 471 12.33 -91.19 -13.89
C GLU A 471 13.45 -92.24 -13.79
N GLU A 472 14.48 -91.99 -12.97
CA GLU A 472 15.56 -92.95 -12.71
C GLU A 472 15.06 -94.22 -12.02
N ASP A 473 14.18 -94.11 -11.02
CA ASP A 473 13.66 -95.26 -10.28
C ASP A 473 12.76 -96.13 -11.17
N LEU A 474 11.91 -95.51 -12.00
CA LEU A 474 11.12 -96.22 -13.03
C LEU A 474 12.00 -96.88 -14.09
N GLN A 475 13.21 -96.38 -14.35
CA GLN A 475 14.17 -97.02 -15.25
C GLN A 475 14.88 -98.21 -14.57
N LYS A 476 15.29 -98.09 -13.30
CA LYS A 476 15.98 -99.15 -12.53
C LYS A 476 15.11 -100.39 -12.32
N GLN A 477 13.78 -100.25 -12.26
CA GLN A 477 12.84 -101.36 -12.13
C GLN A 477 12.84 -102.37 -13.30
N HIS A 478 13.51 -102.07 -14.42
CA HIS A 478 13.67 -103.00 -15.55
C HIS A 478 14.70 -104.12 -15.35
N GLY A 479 15.31 -104.27 -14.17
CA GLY A 479 16.41 -105.24 -13.96
C GLY A 479 16.36 -106.07 -12.67
N THR A 480 15.33 -105.90 -11.84
CA THR A 480 15.25 -106.56 -10.52
C THR A 480 14.80 -108.01 -10.65
N ASN A 481 15.54 -108.90 -9.97
CA ASN A 481 15.43 -110.35 -10.10
C ASN A 481 14.28 -110.98 -9.27
N ASP A 482 13.34 -110.17 -8.76
CA ASP A 482 12.21 -110.59 -7.93
C ASP A 482 10.96 -109.76 -8.29
N ALA A 483 9.92 -110.42 -8.80
CA ALA A 483 8.69 -109.78 -9.25
C ALA A 483 7.89 -109.13 -8.11
N HIS A 484 7.91 -109.72 -6.90
CA HIS A 484 7.16 -109.18 -5.77
C HIS A 484 7.77 -107.88 -5.23
N ALA A 485 9.10 -107.86 -5.02
CA ALA A 485 9.82 -106.66 -4.62
C ALA A 485 9.69 -105.52 -5.66
N THR A 486 9.68 -105.88 -6.95
CA THR A 486 9.52 -104.90 -8.04
C THR A 486 8.14 -104.26 -8.02
N HIS A 487 7.08 -105.05 -7.78
CA HIS A 487 5.73 -104.50 -7.66
C HIS A 487 5.55 -103.60 -6.42
N GLN A 488 6.07 -104.01 -5.26
CA GLN A 488 6.01 -103.17 -4.05
C GLN A 488 6.74 -101.85 -4.23
N SER A 489 7.90 -101.88 -4.88
CA SER A 489 8.63 -100.66 -5.25
C SER A 489 7.85 -99.80 -6.24
N PHE A 490 7.12 -100.38 -7.20
CA PHE A 490 6.28 -99.64 -8.14
C PHE A 490 5.08 -98.96 -7.45
N ILE A 491 4.39 -99.65 -6.54
CA ILE A 491 3.29 -99.05 -5.76
C ILE A 491 3.79 -97.83 -4.99
N ALA A 492 4.98 -97.91 -4.38
CA ALA A 492 5.56 -96.78 -3.66
C ALA A 492 5.79 -95.57 -4.58
N ILE A 493 6.26 -95.80 -5.82
CA ILE A 493 6.42 -94.75 -6.84
C ILE A 493 5.06 -94.19 -7.28
N GLU A 494 4.07 -95.05 -7.50
CA GLU A 494 2.72 -94.63 -7.91
C GLU A 494 2.09 -93.70 -6.87
N VAL A 495 2.17 -94.07 -5.58
CA VAL A 495 1.70 -93.23 -4.47
C VAL A 495 2.46 -91.91 -4.40
N ASP A 496 3.78 -91.92 -4.61
CA ASP A 496 4.58 -90.70 -4.62
C ASP A 496 4.21 -89.75 -5.77
N VAL A 497 3.99 -90.30 -6.97
CA VAL A 497 3.51 -89.54 -8.14
C VAL A 497 2.13 -88.94 -7.91
N ASP A 498 1.21 -89.70 -7.30
CA ASP A 498 -0.12 -89.19 -6.95
C ASP A 498 -0.06 -88.05 -5.94
N ASN A 499 0.83 -88.15 -4.94
CA ASN A 499 1.05 -87.08 -3.96
C ASN A 499 1.64 -85.81 -4.59
N HIS A 500 2.48 -85.94 -5.63
CA HIS A 500 3.10 -84.80 -6.33
C HIS A 500 2.23 -84.21 -7.45
N SER A 501 1.23 -84.93 -7.95
CA SER A 501 0.28 -84.42 -8.96
C SER A 501 -0.35 -83.07 -8.60
N PRO A 502 -0.94 -82.85 -7.40
CA PRO A 502 -1.51 -81.56 -7.05
C PRO A 502 -0.44 -80.45 -6.96
N ILE A 503 0.77 -80.77 -6.53
CA ILE A 503 1.89 -79.81 -6.44
C ILE A 503 2.27 -79.30 -7.83
N ILE A 504 2.40 -80.21 -8.80
CA ILE A 504 2.72 -79.87 -10.19
C ILE A 504 1.60 -79.04 -10.83
N ASN A 505 0.34 -79.44 -10.64
CA ASN A 505 -0.79 -78.69 -11.19
C ASN A 505 -0.90 -77.27 -10.60
N ASN A 506 -0.62 -77.11 -9.31
CA ASN A 506 -0.55 -75.79 -8.66
C ASN A 506 0.59 -74.95 -9.23
N LEU A 507 1.76 -75.55 -9.44
CA LEU A 507 2.92 -74.87 -10.03
C LEU A 507 2.67 -74.43 -11.48
N LEU A 508 2.02 -75.27 -12.29
CA LEU A 508 1.60 -74.91 -13.65
C LEU A 508 0.58 -73.78 -13.64
N THR A 509 -0.39 -73.83 -12.72
CA THR A 509 -1.38 -72.74 -12.54
C THR A 509 -0.69 -71.43 -12.16
N LEU A 510 0.33 -71.46 -11.30
CA LEU A 510 1.15 -70.30 -10.96
C LEU A 510 1.91 -69.76 -12.17
N GLY A 511 2.55 -70.63 -12.95
CA GLY A 511 3.25 -70.24 -14.20
C GLY A 511 2.32 -69.60 -15.23
N HIS A 512 1.14 -70.18 -15.46
CA HIS A 512 0.12 -69.59 -16.34
C HIS A 512 -0.41 -68.26 -15.83
N SER A 513 -0.53 -68.09 -14.51
CA SER A 513 -0.93 -66.83 -13.90
C SER A 513 0.14 -65.74 -14.09
N LEU A 514 1.42 -66.08 -13.90
CA LEU A 514 2.54 -65.19 -14.19
C LEU A 514 2.56 -64.73 -15.66
N LEU A 515 2.28 -65.61 -16.62
CA LEU A 515 2.25 -65.27 -18.05
C LEU A 515 1.12 -64.29 -18.44
N LYS A 516 0.07 -64.19 -17.61
CA LYS A 516 -1.03 -63.21 -17.77
C LYS A 516 -0.69 -61.83 -17.22
N GLU A 517 0.37 -61.70 -16.42
CA GLU A 517 0.77 -60.39 -15.88
C GLU A 517 1.36 -59.50 -16.97
N ASN A 518 0.72 -58.33 -17.18
CA ASN A 518 1.14 -57.36 -18.19
C ASN A 518 2.48 -56.68 -17.87
N ASP A 519 2.88 -56.67 -16.60
CA ASP A 519 4.11 -56.01 -16.14
C ASP A 519 5.33 -56.95 -16.20
N LEU A 520 5.15 -58.18 -16.67
CA LEU A 520 6.20 -59.16 -16.81
C LEU A 520 7.06 -58.85 -18.05
N TYR A 521 8.36 -58.62 -17.86
CA TYR A 521 9.26 -58.39 -18.99
C TYR A 521 9.34 -59.59 -19.94
N GLN A 522 9.58 -59.32 -21.22
CA GLN A 522 9.58 -60.34 -22.26
C GLN A 522 10.57 -61.49 -21.97
N GLN A 523 11.76 -61.18 -21.44
CA GLN A 523 12.75 -62.20 -21.07
C GLN A 523 12.24 -63.17 -19.98
N ASN A 524 11.57 -62.64 -18.93
CA ASN A 524 10.95 -63.46 -17.90
C ASN A 524 9.78 -64.26 -18.50
N ARG A 525 8.99 -63.65 -19.38
CA ARG A 525 7.89 -64.32 -20.08
C ARG A 525 8.37 -65.51 -20.89
N ASP A 526 9.44 -65.34 -21.65
CA ASP A 526 10.00 -66.41 -22.48
C ASP A 526 10.58 -67.54 -21.62
N THR A 527 11.26 -67.19 -20.53
CA THR A 527 11.81 -68.18 -19.58
C THR A 527 10.70 -68.97 -18.89
N ILE A 528 9.69 -68.31 -18.33
CA ILE A 528 8.55 -68.96 -17.68
C ILE A 528 7.79 -69.82 -18.68
N SER A 529 7.51 -69.31 -19.88
CA SER A 529 6.81 -70.05 -20.94
C SER A 529 7.55 -71.34 -21.29
N ARG A 530 8.88 -71.27 -21.49
CA ARG A 530 9.70 -72.46 -21.74
C ARG A 530 9.67 -73.46 -20.57
N THR A 531 9.76 -72.98 -19.33
CA THR A 531 9.72 -73.85 -18.14
C THR A 531 8.35 -74.52 -17.98
N VAL A 532 7.26 -73.78 -18.16
CA VAL A 532 5.88 -74.32 -18.11
C VAL A 532 5.70 -75.40 -19.19
N GLN A 533 6.09 -75.11 -20.44
CA GLN A 533 5.99 -76.08 -21.54
C GLN A 533 6.82 -77.34 -21.26
N ASN A 534 8.05 -77.19 -20.76
CA ASN A 534 8.90 -78.33 -20.43
C ASN A 534 8.29 -79.18 -19.30
N LEU A 535 7.81 -78.54 -18.23
CA LEU A 535 7.16 -79.23 -17.12
C LEU A 535 5.90 -79.98 -17.56
N GLU A 536 5.05 -79.35 -18.40
CA GLU A 536 3.85 -80.01 -18.95
C GLU A 536 4.21 -81.24 -19.80
N GLN A 537 5.22 -81.11 -20.66
CA GLN A 537 5.69 -82.21 -21.50
C GLN A 537 6.26 -83.35 -20.66
N ARG A 538 7.18 -83.06 -19.74
CA ARG A 538 7.78 -84.08 -18.85
C ARG A 538 6.74 -84.73 -17.96
N TRP A 539 5.81 -83.97 -17.40
CA TRP A 539 4.73 -84.49 -16.58
C TRP A 539 3.84 -85.47 -17.35
N ASN A 540 3.49 -85.14 -18.60
CA ASN A 540 2.70 -86.02 -19.45
C ASN A 540 3.49 -87.28 -19.86
N ALA A 541 4.77 -87.14 -20.17
CA ALA A 541 5.65 -88.27 -20.46
C ALA A 541 5.80 -89.22 -19.26
N LEU A 542 5.94 -88.68 -18.04
CA LEU A 542 6.03 -89.45 -16.81
C LEU A 542 4.75 -90.25 -16.55
N LYS A 543 3.58 -89.63 -16.70
CA LYS A 543 2.27 -90.32 -16.57
C LYS A 543 2.12 -91.46 -17.58
N GLN A 544 2.58 -91.26 -18.82
CA GLN A 544 2.59 -92.31 -19.85
C GLN A 544 3.55 -93.44 -19.49
N LEU A 545 4.76 -93.11 -19.00
CA LEU A 545 5.74 -94.09 -18.55
C LEU A 545 5.22 -94.91 -17.37
N LEU A 546 4.57 -94.26 -16.40
CA LEU A 546 3.94 -94.91 -15.26
C LEU A 546 2.83 -95.87 -15.70
N THR A 547 1.93 -95.43 -16.58
CA THR A 547 0.86 -96.27 -17.15
C THR A 547 1.44 -97.47 -17.89
N LYS A 548 2.48 -97.25 -18.71
CA LYS A 548 3.16 -98.33 -19.44
C LYS A 548 3.78 -99.35 -18.49
N ARG A 549 4.46 -98.90 -17.43
CA ARG A 549 5.08 -99.75 -16.42
C ARG A 549 4.07 -100.54 -15.61
N LYS A 550 2.96 -99.91 -15.24
CA LYS A 550 1.84 -100.58 -14.58
C LYS A 550 1.34 -101.74 -15.42
N LEU A 551 1.08 -101.51 -16.70
CA LEU A 551 0.64 -102.56 -17.62
C LEU A 551 1.68 -103.69 -17.76
N GLU A 552 2.97 -103.35 -17.89
CA GLU A 552 4.05 -104.35 -17.93
C GLU A 552 4.12 -105.20 -16.65
N LEU A 553 3.89 -104.60 -15.48
CA LEU A 553 3.85 -105.30 -14.20
C LEU A 553 2.60 -106.16 -14.04
N ASP A 554 1.42 -105.65 -14.41
CA ASP A 554 0.15 -106.37 -14.33
C ASP A 554 0.19 -107.65 -15.19
N ILE A 555 0.77 -107.58 -16.40
CA ILE A 555 0.98 -108.75 -17.29
C ILE A 555 1.77 -109.87 -16.60
N VAL A 556 2.78 -109.51 -15.78
CA VAL A 556 3.58 -110.50 -15.05
C VAL A 556 2.85 -110.95 -13.80
N GLN A 557 2.24 -110.05 -13.05
CA GLN A 557 1.75 -110.31 -11.71
C GLN A 557 0.36 -110.97 -11.64
N ASP A 558 -0.57 -110.61 -12.53
CA ASP A 558 -1.91 -111.18 -12.53
C ASP A 558 -1.89 -112.72 -12.67
N PRO A 559 -1.08 -113.31 -13.58
CA PRO A 559 -0.91 -114.75 -13.65
C PRO A 559 -0.33 -115.34 -12.35
N TRP A 560 0.67 -114.68 -11.74
CA TRP A 560 1.27 -115.15 -10.47
C TRP A 560 0.33 -115.08 -9.28
N ARG A 561 -0.58 -114.10 -9.25
CA ARG A 561 -1.63 -113.98 -8.25
C ARG A 561 -2.69 -115.05 -8.45
N SER A 562 -3.06 -115.33 -9.70
CA SER A 562 -3.96 -116.43 -10.05
C SER A 562 -3.39 -117.78 -9.58
N ILE A 563 -2.09 -118.02 -9.76
CA ILE A 563 -1.40 -119.19 -9.19
C ILE A 563 -1.50 -119.22 -7.67
N ASP A 564 -1.24 -118.11 -6.97
CA ASP A 564 -1.34 -118.09 -5.50
C ASP A 564 -2.76 -118.44 -5.00
N GLU A 565 -3.77 -117.87 -5.65
CA GLU A 565 -5.17 -118.15 -5.36
C GLU A 565 -5.51 -119.61 -5.68
N ALA A 566 -5.01 -120.16 -6.79
CA ALA A 566 -5.22 -121.55 -7.18
C ALA A 566 -4.52 -122.54 -6.23
N ILE A 567 -3.26 -122.31 -5.86
CA ILE A 567 -2.53 -123.08 -4.84
C ILE A 567 -3.31 -123.06 -3.52
N LYS A 568 -3.82 -121.89 -3.11
CA LYS A 568 -4.58 -121.77 -1.86
C LYS A 568 -5.91 -122.53 -1.93
N ARG A 569 -6.65 -122.42 -3.04
CA ARG A 569 -7.91 -123.16 -3.25
C ARG A 569 -7.68 -124.67 -3.24
N ALA A 570 -6.73 -125.15 -4.03
CA ALA A 570 -6.36 -126.55 -4.08
C ALA A 570 -5.86 -127.06 -2.72
N GLY A 571 -5.04 -126.29 -2.01
CA GLY A 571 -4.60 -126.63 -0.66
C GLY A 571 -5.76 -126.79 0.34
N ASN A 572 -6.78 -125.94 0.27
CA ASN A 572 -8.00 -126.07 1.08
C ASN A 572 -8.81 -127.31 0.68
N MET A 573 -9.00 -127.53 -0.62
CA MET A 573 -9.70 -128.70 -1.16
C MET A 573 -9.06 -130.02 -0.71
N ILE A 574 -7.72 -130.14 -0.79
CA ILE A 574 -6.98 -131.31 -0.29
C ILE A 574 -7.25 -131.51 1.21
N THR A 575 -7.25 -130.43 1.98
CA THR A 575 -7.52 -130.47 3.42
C THR A 575 -8.95 -130.98 3.71
N ASP A 576 -9.93 -130.53 2.93
CA ASP A 576 -11.32 -130.99 3.05
C ASP A 576 -11.45 -132.48 2.72
N HIS A 577 -10.75 -132.97 1.70
CA HIS A 577 -10.73 -134.39 1.33
C HIS A 577 -9.98 -135.25 2.36
N GLU A 578 -8.86 -134.79 2.89
CA GLU A 578 -8.12 -135.44 4.00
C GLU A 578 -9.02 -135.57 5.25
N HIS A 579 -9.76 -134.51 5.58
CA HIS A 579 -10.72 -134.52 6.68
C HIS A 579 -11.88 -135.49 6.40
N PHE A 580 -12.45 -135.48 5.19
CA PHE A 580 -13.51 -136.39 4.80
C PHE A 580 -13.07 -137.85 4.85
N LEU A 581 -11.85 -138.17 4.39
CA LEU A 581 -11.27 -139.51 4.47
C LEU A 581 -11.10 -139.97 5.93
N THR A 582 -10.63 -139.07 6.80
CA THR A 582 -10.52 -139.36 8.24
C THR A 582 -11.89 -139.63 8.86
N GLU A 583 -12.91 -138.89 8.46
CA GLU A 583 -14.29 -139.07 8.94
C GLU A 583 -14.93 -140.36 8.41
N ILE A 584 -14.66 -140.76 7.16
CA ILE A 584 -15.05 -142.08 6.64
C ILE A 584 -14.49 -143.16 7.55
N LYS A 585 -13.16 -143.20 7.76
CA LYS A 585 -12.49 -144.21 8.60
C LYS A 585 -13.01 -144.26 10.04
N ARG A 586 -13.51 -143.13 10.56
CA ARG A 586 -14.06 -143.02 11.92
C ARG A 586 -15.53 -143.49 12.02
N THR A 587 -16.30 -143.35 10.93
CA THR A 587 -17.76 -143.59 10.91
C THR A 587 -18.15 -144.95 10.33
N SER A 588 -17.19 -145.68 9.76
CA SER A 588 -17.32 -147.09 9.35
C SER A 588 -17.67 -147.97 10.57
N GLY A 589 -18.93 -148.39 10.70
CA GLY A 589 -19.39 -149.23 11.79
C GLY A 589 -19.05 -150.72 11.60
N ASP A 590 -18.79 -151.44 12.69
CA ASP A 590 -18.47 -152.88 12.68
C ASP A 590 -19.66 -153.72 12.18
N GLY A 591 -19.65 -154.03 10.87
CA GLY A 591 -20.62 -154.88 10.20
C GLY A 591 -20.60 -154.71 8.67
N LEU A 592 -21.13 -155.70 7.94
CA LEU A 592 -21.14 -155.72 6.46
C LEU A 592 -21.76 -154.47 5.81
N GLN A 593 -22.71 -153.81 6.48
CA GLN A 593 -23.33 -152.58 5.98
C GLN A 593 -22.41 -151.35 6.16
N GLY A 594 -21.67 -151.26 7.27
CA GLY A 594 -20.70 -150.19 7.51
C GLY A 594 -19.52 -150.26 6.53
N VAL A 595 -19.01 -151.48 6.27
CA VAL A 595 -17.97 -151.71 5.23
C VAL A 595 -18.48 -151.38 3.83
N ARG A 596 -19.75 -151.66 3.53
CA ARG A 596 -20.36 -151.32 2.23
C ARG A 596 -20.53 -149.80 2.05
N ASP A 597 -20.95 -149.10 3.09
CA ASP A 597 -21.11 -147.64 3.07
C ASP A 597 -19.76 -146.91 3.06
N GLU A 598 -18.77 -147.43 3.78
CA GLU A 598 -17.36 -147.02 3.70
C GLU A 598 -16.82 -147.16 2.28
N TYR A 599 -16.93 -148.35 1.69
CA TYR A 599 -16.48 -148.59 0.32
C TYR A 599 -17.19 -147.66 -0.69
N LYS A 600 -18.50 -147.42 -0.54
CA LYS A 600 -19.25 -146.49 -1.38
C LYS A 600 -18.79 -145.04 -1.19
N ASN A 601 -18.48 -144.63 0.03
CA ASN A 601 -17.98 -143.29 0.34
C ASN A 601 -16.54 -143.10 -0.17
N LEU A 602 -15.69 -144.12 -0.07
CA LEU A 602 -14.34 -144.15 -0.67
C LEU A 602 -14.41 -144.16 -2.19
N GLU A 603 -15.34 -144.88 -2.81
CA GLU A 603 -15.55 -144.87 -4.26
C GLU A 603 -16.03 -143.48 -4.73
N ASN A 604 -16.90 -142.83 -3.96
CA ASN A 604 -17.32 -141.45 -4.23
C ASN A 604 -16.19 -140.44 -4.02
N LEU A 605 -15.37 -140.62 -2.98
CA LEU A 605 -14.19 -139.80 -2.75
C LEU A 605 -13.17 -139.98 -3.88
N LYS A 606 -12.91 -141.22 -4.32
CA LYS A 606 -12.06 -141.52 -5.47
C LYS A 606 -12.55 -140.85 -6.76
N LYS A 607 -13.86 -140.91 -7.04
CA LYS A 607 -14.44 -140.19 -8.19
C LYS A 607 -14.27 -138.68 -8.09
N LYS A 608 -14.31 -138.10 -6.87
CA LYS A 608 -14.00 -136.68 -6.65
C LYS A 608 -12.51 -136.40 -6.83
N LEU A 609 -11.64 -137.25 -6.29
CA LEU A 609 -10.20 -137.12 -6.44
C LEU A 609 -9.80 -137.17 -7.92
N ASP A 610 -10.32 -138.12 -8.69
CA ASP A 610 -10.07 -138.22 -10.14
C ASP A 610 -10.50 -136.96 -10.92
N ASN A 611 -11.54 -136.25 -10.45
CA ASN A 611 -11.97 -134.99 -11.06
C ASN A 611 -11.05 -133.82 -10.68
N ASP A 612 -10.62 -133.77 -9.42
CA ASP A 612 -9.82 -132.69 -8.86
C ASP A 612 -8.31 -132.83 -9.20
N GLU A 613 -7.85 -134.04 -9.56
CA GLU A 613 -6.51 -134.33 -10.12
C GLU A 613 -6.17 -133.39 -11.28
N LYS A 614 -7.17 -133.09 -12.13
CA LYS A 614 -7.00 -132.17 -13.27
C LYS A 614 -6.70 -130.75 -12.83
N GLU A 615 -7.26 -130.28 -11.72
CA GLU A 615 -7.00 -128.95 -11.18
C GLU A 615 -5.56 -128.85 -10.64
N ILE A 616 -5.10 -129.88 -9.93
CA ILE A 616 -3.72 -129.98 -9.40
C ILE A 616 -2.68 -129.99 -10.53
N GLN A 617 -2.92 -130.80 -11.56
CA GLN A 617 -2.06 -130.85 -12.76
C GLN A 617 -2.08 -129.53 -13.53
N GLN A 618 -3.25 -128.87 -13.61
CA GLN A 618 -3.38 -127.57 -14.27
C GLN A 618 -2.58 -126.49 -13.53
N ILE A 619 -2.57 -126.46 -12.19
CA ILE A 619 -1.75 -125.53 -11.41
C ILE A 619 -0.26 -125.71 -11.70
N THR A 620 0.21 -126.96 -11.76
CA THR A 620 1.62 -127.27 -12.06
C THR A 620 2.00 -126.84 -13.49
N LYS A 621 1.09 -127.04 -14.44
CA LYS A 621 1.26 -126.60 -15.82
C LYS A 621 1.27 -125.07 -15.94
N ASP A 622 0.29 -124.39 -15.36
CA ASP A 622 0.17 -122.93 -15.38
C ASP A 622 1.40 -122.26 -14.73
N TYR A 623 1.90 -122.83 -13.62
CA TYR A 623 3.17 -122.42 -13.03
C TYR A 623 4.35 -122.55 -14.00
N SER A 624 4.47 -123.67 -14.71
CA SER A 624 5.55 -123.89 -15.67
C SER A 624 5.44 -122.93 -16.87
N ASP A 625 4.23 -122.70 -17.38
CA ASP A 625 3.99 -121.80 -18.52
C ASP A 625 4.31 -120.35 -18.14
N ILE A 626 3.90 -119.91 -16.95
CA ILE A 626 4.19 -118.56 -16.43
C ILE A 626 5.69 -118.39 -16.12
N LEU A 627 6.35 -119.40 -15.55
CA LEU A 627 7.79 -119.37 -15.32
C LEU A 627 8.58 -119.38 -16.64
N HIS A 628 8.13 -120.13 -17.66
CA HIS A 628 8.78 -120.12 -18.98
C HIS A 628 8.67 -118.75 -19.64
N ALA A 629 7.50 -118.11 -19.57
CA ALA A 629 7.30 -116.74 -20.06
C ALA A 629 8.12 -115.71 -19.25
N HIS A 630 8.27 -115.92 -17.93
CA HIS A 630 8.95 -115.02 -17.02
C HIS A 630 9.94 -115.77 -16.09
N PRO A 631 11.13 -116.15 -16.59
CA PRO A 631 12.06 -117.07 -15.89
C PRO A 631 12.61 -116.57 -14.56
N LYS A 632 12.47 -115.27 -14.28
CA LYS A 632 13.02 -114.62 -13.09
C LYS A 632 11.96 -114.34 -12.02
N ALA A 633 10.69 -114.68 -12.26
CA ALA A 633 9.60 -114.20 -11.42
C ALA A 633 9.36 -115.01 -10.13
N ASP A 634 9.77 -116.29 -10.06
CA ASP A 634 9.84 -117.09 -8.81
C ASP A 634 11.28 -117.51 -8.50
N LYS A 635 12.20 -116.53 -8.45
CA LYS A 635 13.65 -116.81 -8.28
C LYS A 635 13.98 -117.56 -6.98
N ASN A 636 13.24 -117.29 -5.91
CA ASN A 636 13.44 -117.95 -4.61
C ASN A 636 12.78 -119.34 -4.56
N GLY A 637 12.03 -119.72 -5.60
CA GLY A 637 11.33 -121.00 -5.69
C GLY A 637 10.25 -121.16 -4.62
N GLU A 638 9.73 -120.07 -4.05
CA GLU A 638 8.77 -120.14 -2.95
C GLU A 638 7.46 -120.76 -3.43
N LYS A 639 6.99 -120.35 -4.63
CA LYS A 639 5.78 -120.91 -5.22
C LYS A 639 6.02 -122.33 -5.70
N LEU A 640 7.19 -122.61 -6.28
CA LEU A 640 7.61 -123.99 -6.59
C LEU A 640 7.55 -124.90 -5.38
N LEU A 641 8.05 -124.47 -4.23
CA LEU A 641 8.02 -125.24 -2.98
C LEU A 641 6.58 -125.50 -2.53
N ARG A 642 5.71 -124.48 -2.58
CA ARG A 642 4.28 -124.62 -2.25
C ARG A 642 3.55 -125.58 -3.19
N ILE A 643 3.86 -125.55 -4.49
CA ILE A 643 3.30 -126.49 -5.47
C ILE A 643 3.82 -127.91 -5.24
N LYS A 644 5.13 -128.08 -4.98
CA LYS A 644 5.70 -129.39 -4.65
C LYS A 644 5.06 -130.00 -3.40
N GLU A 645 4.86 -129.20 -2.37
CA GLU A 645 4.18 -129.66 -1.15
C GLU A 645 2.72 -130.02 -1.42
N LEU A 646 2.03 -129.22 -2.24
CA LEU A 646 0.65 -129.48 -2.65
C LEU A 646 0.54 -130.79 -3.44
N ASN A 647 1.43 -131.04 -4.41
CA ASN A 647 1.49 -132.29 -5.16
C ASN A 647 1.81 -133.49 -4.26
N ARG A 648 2.76 -133.33 -3.31
CA ARG A 648 3.10 -134.38 -2.34
C ARG A 648 1.90 -134.76 -1.47
N ARG A 649 1.15 -133.77 -0.97
CA ARG A 649 -0.07 -134.00 -0.18
C ARG A 649 -1.15 -134.69 -1.01
N TRP A 650 -1.30 -134.28 -2.26
CA TRP A 650 -2.24 -134.90 -3.19
C TRP A 650 -1.93 -136.38 -3.46
N GLU A 651 -0.67 -136.68 -3.80
CA GLU A 651 -0.20 -138.06 -4.03
C GLU A 651 -0.43 -138.92 -2.79
N GLY A 652 -0.04 -138.44 -1.60
CA GLY A 652 -0.25 -139.17 -0.35
C GLY A 652 -1.74 -139.39 -0.02
N LEU A 653 -2.61 -138.43 -0.31
CA LEU A 653 -4.06 -138.59 -0.17
C LEU A 653 -4.60 -139.66 -1.13
N ASN A 654 -4.16 -139.63 -2.40
CA ASN A 654 -4.60 -140.57 -3.42
C ASN A 654 -4.11 -142.00 -3.11
N GLU A 655 -2.86 -142.16 -2.68
CA GLU A 655 -2.32 -143.43 -2.18
C GLU A 655 -3.11 -143.96 -0.98
N THR A 656 -3.41 -143.10 0.00
CA THR A 656 -4.18 -143.52 1.20
C THR A 656 -5.59 -143.97 0.83
N VAL A 657 -6.26 -143.30 -0.11
CA VAL A 657 -7.58 -143.72 -0.61
C VAL A 657 -7.47 -145.04 -1.39
N HIS A 658 -6.41 -145.21 -2.20
CA HIS A 658 -6.18 -146.44 -2.96
C HIS A 658 -5.90 -147.64 -2.06
N GLU A 659 -5.11 -147.48 -0.99
CA GLU A 659 -4.84 -148.52 0.00
C GLU A 659 -6.04 -148.86 0.89
N SER A 660 -6.99 -147.91 1.04
CA SER A 660 -8.19 -148.10 1.87
C SER A 660 -9.35 -148.74 1.11
N MET A 661 -9.24 -148.92 -0.21
CA MET A 661 -10.19 -149.64 -1.07
C MET A 661 -9.76 -151.09 -1.29
#